data_AF-A0A2D8YW38-F1
#
_entry.id   AF-A0A2D8YW38-F1
#
_cell.length_a   1.000
_cell.length_b   1.000
_cell.length_c   1.000
_cell.angle_alpha   90.00
_cell.angle_beta   90.00
_cell.angle_gamma   90.00
#
_symmetry.space_group_name_H-M   'P 1'
#
loop_
_entity.id
_entity.type
_entity.pdbx_description
1 polymer ?
#
loop_
_entity_poly.entity_id
_entity_poly.type
_entity_poly.pdbx_seq_one_letter_code
_entity_poly.pdbx_strand_id
1 'polypeptide(L)'
;MADQPETISSDRSAPKWRRWALWAAIGFAVLATGIAVVVVNRAPIAENLVREHLAEMGLGGSNLEITHLTPWRVEVRNLATGPGGTARIQRLGMDLTWPSWTAPKVDALSLEGVQLSLTIKDGAVDWGDLTPLFAGDGTGGGAPALPEIALTNTLIDITHGGGPTALSLTDVNLTPQANGGLVLKQAVIDVVHPLGQITVQATGRRDAAGKLALALVIEDAEGAMGPVSLSGAKGSLRLAGHPAQPEGLSGEGIVEVSGLALPGGLLTEGTLSVRLADGRAMLSADLTDDGLGLTLSGKAGGVPFDLTSTTEVSLRAVASDLSRLPLPDGVTGTGTVDLRTAGPLAGLLSADLARLPPVEASLALPEVTHPAAPGMWSLRTKAAISTKPKSVTVTFTEPVAVAGQILGGDVTALVPGQVSLGLDPFKVSGIDLQPLRVSISKVDAGGASVAGPLAVLLTPRKGGVGISPDGRFGKADFSFKVESQSLGLRSSGRTAVLRTARVTGGVTVTIPAAGPPDVRLNLSGLDAHVPDLDIEAEGLSLTATGQGAPNAVWNLQAAAKTLRHTAAAPFAVTAKGHWSPRKWDVEGTLRQARSGLIASFAANETARTKVGSGRVDMVPLNLAGIDGGVHAVTPLLAPFVTSITGMLQVSAISEWDKTGIRPIQVTGSLRGAGITPAPALLPPAAKGIVVGLSSLAAEFSLPPDDPAAGAGVVAVTGGNLQLGLAQAIGITGRVALDRLWPPLSPPGQEVLIERVIAALPAADGRLRFQVLGPSSLKVERAELTGIGGRLWAEGVTIRDGVLPEKMVLHVDGLGLGDLAAQLNILGLKAEGKLSGRIPVNVGKNGEVAIRGGLLTSQGKGLLAFVSPTRVPTAKPDDAGRMDMVLDILEDLRFDGMTLTLDGDAQKDVQMQVHIQGRNPKIQEGRPVDLTVNLTGNIGQAIQAELRNFDIKGLTGGGGGGK
;
A
#
# COMPACT_ATOMS: atom_id res chain seq x y z
N MET A 1 -93.33 118.50 104.53
CA MET A 1 -93.17 119.72 105.35
C MET A 1 -91.69 120.01 105.39
N ALA A 2 -91.26 121.04 104.61
CA ALA A 2 -89.97 121.77 104.57
C ALA A 2 -88.64 120.97 104.77
N ASP A 3 -87.53 121.17 104.07
CA ASP A 3 -87.04 122.23 103.20
C ASP A 3 -85.76 121.66 102.52
N GLN A 4 -85.41 122.16 101.34
CA GLN A 4 -84.03 122.19 100.84
C GLN A 4 -83.34 123.48 101.41
N PRO A 5 -82.01 123.77 101.27
CA PRO A 5 -81.08 123.32 100.22
C PRO A 5 -79.57 123.07 100.59
N GLU A 6 -78.85 122.48 99.62
CA GLU A 6 -77.45 122.74 99.13
C GLU A 6 -76.20 122.58 100.05
N THR A 7 -74.98 122.13 99.68
CA THR A 7 -74.21 121.94 98.39
C THR A 7 -72.90 121.09 98.59
N ILE A 8 -72.50 120.28 97.56
CA ILE A 8 -71.16 120.06 96.88
C ILE A 8 -69.91 119.56 97.71
N SER A 9 -69.02 118.59 97.37
CA SER A 9 -68.34 118.11 96.11
C SER A 9 -67.77 116.64 96.15
N SER A 10 -67.42 116.15 94.94
CA SER A 10 -66.91 114.86 94.35
C SER A 10 -65.45 114.41 94.69
N ASP A 11 -64.86 113.24 94.30
CA ASP A 11 -65.16 111.85 93.82
C ASP A 11 -63.78 111.09 93.69
N ARG A 12 -63.82 109.77 93.45
CA ARG A 12 -62.95 108.61 93.76
C ARG A 12 -61.67 108.30 92.91
N SER A 13 -60.82 107.39 93.43
CA SER A 13 -59.77 106.62 92.71
C SER A 13 -59.87 105.08 92.94
N ALA A 14 -59.43 104.26 91.95
CA ALA A 14 -59.79 102.84 91.71
C ALA A 14 -58.63 101.78 91.89
N PRO A 15 -58.88 100.43 91.92
CA PRO A 15 -58.02 99.41 92.59
C PRO A 15 -57.08 98.51 91.72
N LYS A 16 -56.20 97.75 92.40
CA LYS A 16 -54.88 97.15 91.99
C LYS A 16 -54.80 95.91 91.03
N TRP A 17 -55.90 95.27 90.60
CA TRP A 17 -55.85 94.00 89.81
C TRP A 17 -55.43 94.14 88.32
N ARG A 18 -55.51 95.36 87.77
CA ARG A 18 -55.12 95.64 86.37
C ARG A 18 -53.64 95.38 86.05
N ARG A 19 -52.74 95.32 87.04
CA ARG A 19 -51.31 95.10 86.80
C ARG A 19 -50.97 93.67 86.41
N TRP A 20 -51.61 92.65 86.99
CA TRP A 20 -51.33 91.23 86.67
C TRP A 20 -51.91 90.80 85.33
N ALA A 21 -53.10 91.28 84.97
CA ALA A 21 -53.67 91.06 83.63
C ALA A 21 -52.82 91.74 82.55
N LEU A 22 -52.21 92.90 82.84
CA LEU A 22 -51.27 93.56 81.94
C LEU A 22 -50.00 92.71 81.75
N TRP A 23 -49.41 92.15 82.81
CA TRP A 23 -48.22 91.30 82.71
C TRP A 23 -48.49 89.94 82.06
N ALA A 24 -49.67 89.35 82.26
CA ALA A 24 -50.07 88.12 81.56
C ALA A 24 -50.39 88.38 80.07
N ALA A 25 -51.02 89.52 79.74
CA ALA A 25 -51.23 89.93 78.36
C ALA A 25 -49.92 90.33 77.69
N ILE A 26 -48.96 90.94 78.40
CA ILE A 26 -47.60 91.21 77.91
C ILE A 26 -46.84 89.89 77.76
N GLY A 27 -46.95 88.95 78.70
CA GLY A 27 -46.32 87.64 78.61
C GLY A 27 -46.89 86.82 77.44
N PHE A 28 -48.20 86.84 77.23
CA PHE A 28 -48.85 86.19 76.10
C PHE A 28 -48.60 86.95 74.79
N ALA A 29 -48.49 88.27 74.81
CA ALA A 29 -48.11 89.06 73.64
C ALA A 29 -46.63 88.86 73.31
N VAL A 30 -45.73 88.72 74.29
CA VAL A 30 -44.30 88.42 74.08
C VAL A 30 -44.12 86.96 73.68
N LEU A 31 -44.93 86.04 74.17
CA LEU A 31 -44.93 84.64 73.74
C LEU A 31 -45.57 84.50 72.36
N ALA A 32 -46.66 85.20 72.06
CA ALA A 32 -47.30 85.22 70.76
C ALA A 32 -46.50 86.03 69.75
N THR A 33 -45.76 87.07 70.18
CA THR A 33 -44.77 87.79 69.37
C THR A 33 -43.52 86.95 69.23
N GLY A 34 -43.11 86.18 70.23
CA GLY A 34 -42.01 85.22 70.16
C GLY A 34 -42.34 84.07 69.22
N ILE A 35 -43.55 83.52 69.30
CA ILE A 35 -44.10 82.52 68.38
C ILE A 35 -44.34 83.16 67.01
N ALA A 36 -44.83 84.39 66.90
CA ALA A 36 -45.02 85.07 65.62
C ALA A 36 -43.69 85.49 65.00
N VAL A 37 -42.67 85.83 65.76
CA VAL A 37 -41.31 86.12 65.30
C VAL A 37 -40.62 84.82 64.91
N VAL A 38 -40.77 83.75 65.70
CA VAL A 38 -40.28 82.42 65.33
C VAL A 38 -41.02 81.91 64.11
N VAL A 39 -42.33 82.14 63.96
CA VAL A 39 -43.11 81.75 62.79
C VAL A 39 -42.77 82.65 61.59
N VAL A 40 -42.72 83.98 61.72
CA VAL A 40 -42.43 84.90 60.61
C VAL A 40 -40.96 84.83 60.18
N ASN A 41 -40.02 84.67 61.11
CA ASN A 41 -38.60 84.43 60.85
C ASN A 41 -38.22 82.94 60.83
N ARG A 42 -39.18 81.99 60.78
CA ARG A 42 -38.88 80.54 60.76
C ARG A 42 -38.03 80.15 59.57
N ALA A 43 -38.32 80.74 58.41
CA ALA A 43 -37.66 80.44 57.16
C ALA A 43 -36.15 80.79 57.20
N PRO A 44 -35.73 82.02 57.55
CA PRO A 44 -34.30 82.36 57.60
C PRO A 44 -33.53 81.64 58.74
N ILE A 45 -34.16 81.33 59.88
CA ILE A 45 -33.49 80.60 60.98
C ILE A 45 -33.27 79.14 60.61
N ALA A 46 -34.30 78.46 60.08
CA ALA A 46 -34.18 77.09 59.61
C ALA A 46 -33.24 76.97 58.40
N GLU A 47 -33.24 77.95 57.49
CA GLU A 47 -32.30 78.01 56.38
C GLU A 47 -30.84 78.10 56.83
N ASN A 48 -30.52 78.99 57.79
CA ASN A 48 -29.15 79.11 58.31
C ASN A 48 -28.71 77.83 59.05
N LEU A 49 -29.59 77.23 59.85
CA LEU A 49 -29.30 75.98 60.57
C LEU A 49 -29.08 74.80 59.61
N VAL A 50 -29.94 74.68 58.58
CA VAL A 50 -29.82 73.65 57.53
C VAL A 50 -28.54 73.87 56.72
N ARG A 51 -28.20 75.12 56.38
CA ARG A 51 -26.97 75.46 55.64
C ARG A 51 -25.70 75.18 56.44
N GLU A 52 -25.69 75.50 57.74
CA GLU A 52 -24.59 75.22 58.67
C GLU A 52 -24.40 73.71 58.84
N HIS A 53 -25.47 72.96 59.06
CA HIS A 53 -25.40 71.51 59.23
C HIS A 53 -25.08 70.75 57.93
N LEU A 54 -25.57 71.21 56.77
CA LEU A 54 -25.16 70.68 55.46
C LEU A 54 -23.69 70.99 55.16
N ALA A 55 -23.17 72.13 55.60
CA ALA A 55 -21.75 72.46 55.47
C ALA A 55 -20.86 71.59 56.39
N GLU A 56 -21.29 71.30 57.62
CA GLU A 56 -20.63 70.34 58.53
C GLU A 56 -20.56 68.92 57.94
N MET A 57 -21.60 68.53 57.19
CA MET A 57 -21.68 67.25 56.48
C MET A 57 -20.93 67.23 55.14
N GLY A 58 -20.20 68.29 54.76
CA GLY A 58 -19.45 68.36 53.50
C GLY A 58 -20.30 68.66 52.25
N LEU A 59 -21.59 68.99 52.41
CA LEU A 59 -22.56 69.30 51.35
C LEU A 59 -22.80 70.82 51.16
N GLY A 60 -21.83 71.66 51.56
CA GLY A 60 -21.97 73.13 51.66
C GLY A 60 -21.53 73.94 50.43
N GLY A 61 -21.92 73.57 49.22
CA GLY A 61 -21.58 74.29 47.98
C GLY A 61 -22.20 75.69 47.83
N SER A 62 -21.66 76.51 46.91
CA SER A 62 -22.01 77.93 46.71
C SER A 62 -23.35 78.22 46.03
N ASN A 63 -24.10 77.20 45.58
CA ASN A 63 -25.27 77.35 44.71
C ASN A 63 -26.56 76.66 45.23
N LEU A 64 -26.63 76.43 46.55
CA LEU A 64 -27.73 75.73 47.24
C LEU A 64 -29.00 76.60 47.34
N GLU A 65 -30.13 76.07 46.87
CA GLU A 65 -31.44 76.73 46.92
C GLU A 65 -32.46 75.91 47.74
N ILE A 66 -33.07 76.50 48.76
CA ILE A 66 -34.16 75.85 49.51
C ILE A 66 -35.49 76.23 48.83
N THR A 67 -36.20 75.25 48.27
CA THR A 67 -37.39 75.49 47.41
C THR A 67 -38.72 75.21 48.10
N HIS A 68 -38.73 74.34 49.11
CA HIS A 68 -39.89 74.09 49.94
C HIS A 68 -39.47 73.83 51.38
N LEU A 69 -40.08 74.54 52.33
CA LEU A 69 -39.78 74.40 53.75
C LEU A 69 -41.09 74.46 54.54
N THR A 70 -41.57 73.28 54.94
CA THR A 70 -42.74 73.11 55.81
C THR A 70 -42.31 72.40 57.10
N PRO A 71 -43.13 72.39 58.17
CA PRO A 71 -42.79 71.63 59.37
C PRO A 71 -42.51 70.14 59.07
N TRP A 72 -43.14 69.57 58.05
CA TRP A 72 -43.13 68.13 57.77
C TRP A 72 -42.23 67.74 56.60
N ARG A 73 -41.73 68.70 55.82
CA ARG A 73 -40.96 68.44 54.60
C ARG A 73 -40.00 69.58 54.28
N VAL A 74 -38.74 69.23 54.02
CA VAL A 74 -37.67 70.13 53.57
C VAL A 74 -37.23 69.71 52.17
N GLU A 75 -37.20 70.64 51.23
CA GLU A 75 -36.69 70.41 49.86
C GLU A 75 -35.60 71.41 49.48
N VAL A 76 -34.43 70.87 49.13
CA VAL A 76 -33.24 71.61 48.75
C VAL A 76 -32.85 71.23 47.32
N ARG A 77 -32.41 72.18 46.49
CA ARG A 77 -31.99 71.96 45.10
C ARG A 77 -30.56 72.44 44.86
N ASN A 78 -29.94 71.89 43.82
CA ASN A 78 -28.60 72.24 43.35
C ASN A 78 -27.50 72.12 44.41
N LEU A 79 -27.54 71.07 45.24
CA LEU A 79 -26.49 70.83 46.22
C LEU A 79 -25.24 70.33 45.49
N ALA A 80 -24.08 70.79 45.93
CA ALA A 80 -22.80 70.26 45.50
C ALA A 80 -21.87 70.18 46.72
N THR A 81 -20.98 69.19 46.74
CA THR A 81 -19.88 69.12 47.71
C THR A 81 -18.86 70.23 47.41
N GLY A 82 -17.84 70.35 48.26
CA GLY A 82 -16.81 71.39 48.22
C GLY A 82 -16.02 71.56 46.90
N PRO A 83 -14.83 72.20 46.92
CA PRO A 83 -14.11 72.59 45.71
C PRO A 83 -13.72 71.42 44.78
N GLY A 84 -13.72 70.18 45.27
CA GLY A 84 -13.48 68.97 44.48
C GLY A 84 -14.70 68.47 43.71
N GLY A 85 -15.91 68.90 44.06
CA GLY A 85 -17.15 68.58 43.33
C GLY A 85 -17.50 67.09 43.29
N THR A 86 -17.02 66.31 44.27
CA THR A 86 -17.21 64.85 44.41
C THR A 86 -18.67 64.39 44.33
N ALA A 87 -19.63 65.19 44.81
CA ALA A 87 -21.06 64.92 44.62
C ALA A 87 -21.84 66.17 44.21
N ARG A 88 -22.85 65.99 43.37
CA ARG A 88 -23.91 66.97 43.07
C ARG A 88 -25.27 66.31 43.23
N ILE A 89 -26.25 67.03 43.73
CA ILE A 89 -27.62 66.54 43.95
C ILE A 89 -28.58 67.60 43.42
N GLN A 90 -29.38 67.27 42.40
CA GLN A 90 -30.33 68.22 41.82
C GLN A 90 -31.46 68.58 42.78
N ARG A 91 -32.00 67.60 43.51
CA ARG A 91 -33.04 67.80 44.53
C ARG A 91 -32.88 66.80 45.68
N LEU A 92 -32.97 67.31 46.90
CA LEU A 92 -32.95 66.59 48.17
C LEU A 92 -34.26 66.90 48.90
N GLY A 93 -35.10 65.89 49.11
CA GLY A 93 -36.32 65.97 49.92
C GLY A 93 -36.15 65.20 51.22
N MET A 94 -36.56 65.79 52.33
CA MET A 94 -36.55 65.19 53.66
C MET A 94 -37.94 65.28 54.24
N ASP A 95 -38.59 64.14 54.49
CA ASP A 95 -39.85 64.07 55.20
C ASP A 95 -39.56 63.94 56.72
N LEU A 96 -40.18 64.82 57.50
CA LEU A 96 -39.93 64.99 58.92
C LEU A 96 -41.15 64.59 59.74
N THR A 97 -40.91 63.79 60.78
CA THR A 97 -41.88 63.53 61.85
C THR A 97 -41.41 64.20 63.14
N TRP A 98 -42.35 64.61 63.99
CA TRP A 98 -42.03 65.33 65.24
C TRP A 98 -42.44 64.49 66.47
N PRO A 99 -41.60 63.52 66.89
CA PRO A 99 -41.85 62.76 68.12
C PRO A 99 -41.87 63.66 69.37
N SER A 100 -41.21 64.81 69.34
CA SER A 100 -41.31 65.88 70.33
C SER A 100 -41.26 67.25 69.64
N TRP A 101 -41.75 68.31 70.32
CA TRP A 101 -41.86 69.66 69.74
C TRP A 101 -40.51 70.35 69.45
N THR A 102 -39.38 69.77 69.89
CA THR A 102 -38.03 70.34 69.71
C THR A 102 -37.05 69.44 68.96
N ALA A 103 -37.42 68.20 68.62
CA ALA A 103 -36.52 67.25 67.97
C ALA A 103 -37.23 66.55 66.79
N PRO A 104 -37.13 67.11 65.56
CA PRO A 104 -37.62 66.44 64.37
C PRO A 104 -36.79 65.19 64.07
N LYS A 105 -37.44 64.12 63.65
CA LYS A 105 -36.83 62.89 63.15
C LYS A 105 -37.08 62.80 61.63
N VAL A 106 -36.03 62.56 60.86
CA VAL A 106 -36.15 62.27 59.43
C VAL A 106 -36.76 60.88 59.28
N ASP A 107 -37.88 60.79 58.57
CA ASP A 107 -38.62 59.53 58.35
C ASP A 107 -38.27 58.94 56.97
N ALA A 108 -38.26 59.79 55.94
CA ALA A 108 -37.86 59.43 54.58
C ALA A 108 -36.95 60.50 53.96
N LEU A 109 -36.00 60.05 53.13
CA LEU A 109 -35.06 60.86 52.38
C LEU A 109 -35.19 60.52 50.89
N SER A 110 -35.58 61.50 50.07
CA SER A 110 -35.66 61.35 48.61
C SER A 110 -34.55 62.17 47.95
N LEU A 111 -33.66 61.53 47.20
CA LEU A 111 -32.59 62.17 46.45
C LEU A 111 -32.85 61.99 44.95
N GLU A 112 -32.92 63.09 44.22
CA GLU A 112 -33.15 63.12 42.77
C GLU A 112 -31.97 63.80 42.06
N GLY A 113 -31.50 63.19 40.96
CA GLY A 113 -30.43 63.75 40.13
C GLY A 113 -29.09 63.80 40.86
N VAL A 114 -28.71 62.71 41.53
CA VAL A 114 -27.42 62.60 42.22
C VAL A 114 -26.33 62.32 41.18
N GLN A 115 -25.23 63.05 41.18
CA GLN A 115 -24.04 62.78 40.37
C GLN A 115 -22.83 62.64 41.30
N LEU A 116 -22.17 61.50 41.29
CA LEU A 116 -20.97 61.21 42.09
C LEU A 116 -19.77 61.04 41.17
N SER A 117 -18.61 61.57 41.54
CA SER A 117 -17.35 61.37 40.83
C SER A 117 -16.31 60.81 41.79
N LEU A 118 -15.96 59.54 41.63
CA LEU A 118 -15.09 58.77 42.51
C LEU A 118 -13.82 58.32 41.76
N THR A 119 -12.73 58.16 42.49
CA THR A 119 -11.48 57.61 41.95
C THR A 119 -11.04 56.41 42.78
N ILE A 120 -10.59 55.33 42.14
CA ILE A 120 -10.05 54.15 42.83
C ILE A 120 -8.55 54.05 42.55
N LYS A 121 -7.74 54.05 43.61
CA LYS A 121 -6.27 53.89 43.57
C LYS A 121 -5.87 52.78 44.54
N ASP A 122 -5.02 51.85 44.08
CA ASP A 122 -4.49 50.74 44.89
C ASP A 122 -5.57 49.93 45.66
N GLY A 123 -6.76 49.81 45.07
CA GLY A 123 -7.89 49.08 45.67
C GLY A 123 -8.71 49.87 46.71
N ALA A 124 -8.35 51.12 47.01
CA ALA A 124 -9.09 52.01 47.90
C ALA A 124 -9.91 53.06 47.12
N VAL A 125 -11.13 53.35 47.59
CA VAL A 125 -11.98 54.42 47.05
C VAL A 125 -11.54 55.76 47.65
N ASP A 126 -11.20 56.71 46.80
CA ASP A 126 -10.98 58.10 47.15
C ASP A 126 -12.35 58.80 47.25
N TRP A 127 -12.78 59.08 48.49
CA TRP A 127 -14.06 59.72 48.79
C TRP A 127 -14.01 61.24 48.69
N GLY A 128 -12.86 61.84 48.37
CA GLY A 128 -12.73 63.29 48.18
C GLY A 128 -13.39 64.12 49.29
N ASP A 129 -14.26 65.05 48.89
CA ASP A 129 -14.99 65.97 49.78
C ASP A 129 -16.02 65.26 50.69
N LEU A 130 -16.35 64.00 50.42
CA LEU A 130 -17.30 63.19 51.20
C LEU A 130 -16.64 62.44 52.36
N THR A 131 -15.32 62.46 52.48
CA THR A 131 -14.56 61.76 53.54
C THR A 131 -15.12 62.01 54.97
N PRO A 132 -15.56 63.24 55.35
CA PRO A 132 -16.15 63.49 56.67
C PRO A 132 -17.43 62.67 56.98
N LEU A 133 -18.20 62.29 55.95
CA LEU A 133 -19.41 61.47 56.13
C LEU A 133 -19.10 60.02 56.53
N PHE A 134 -17.87 59.58 56.30
CA PHE A 134 -17.43 58.20 56.52
C PHE A 134 -16.35 58.07 57.61
N ALA A 135 -15.83 59.19 58.13
CA ALA A 135 -14.83 59.26 59.19
C ALA A 135 -15.47 59.18 60.59
N GLY A 136 -16.21 58.10 60.87
CA GLY A 136 -16.74 57.80 62.21
C GLY A 136 -16.03 56.58 62.82
N ASP A 137 -15.25 56.81 63.86
CA ASP A 137 -14.72 55.78 64.74
C ASP A 137 -15.86 55.20 65.59
N GLY A 138 -16.06 53.88 65.47
CA GLY A 138 -17.21 53.13 66.01
C GLY A 138 -17.30 53.02 67.53
N THR A 139 -17.17 54.13 68.27
CA THR A 139 -17.33 54.17 69.72
C THR A 139 -18.31 55.27 70.14
N GLY A 140 -19.57 54.90 70.33
CA GLY A 140 -20.50 55.66 71.18
C GLY A 140 -21.87 55.94 70.57
N GLY A 141 -22.90 55.27 71.12
CA GLY A 141 -24.32 55.54 70.84
C GLY A 141 -24.90 54.69 69.73
N GLY A 142 -25.97 53.94 70.02
CA GLY A 142 -26.63 53.07 69.03
C GLY A 142 -26.87 53.82 67.72
N ALA A 143 -26.51 53.19 66.60
CA ALA A 143 -26.63 53.78 65.27
C ALA A 143 -28.02 54.42 65.14
N PRO A 144 -28.13 55.74 64.87
CA PRO A 144 -29.43 56.35 64.63
C PRO A 144 -30.11 55.56 63.52
N ALA A 145 -31.38 55.21 63.72
CA ALA A 145 -32.17 54.54 62.70
C ALA A 145 -32.15 55.42 61.45
N LEU A 146 -31.41 54.98 60.42
CA LEU A 146 -31.39 55.65 59.12
C LEU A 146 -32.84 55.77 58.63
N PRO A 147 -33.22 56.88 57.97
CA PRO A 147 -34.53 56.99 57.32
C PRO A 147 -34.62 56.06 56.10
N GLU A 148 -35.83 55.84 55.58
CA GLU A 148 -35.96 55.21 54.25
C GLU A 148 -35.30 56.11 53.20
N ILE A 149 -34.42 55.57 52.38
CA ILE A 149 -33.69 56.34 51.35
C ILE A 149 -34.19 55.89 49.97
N ALA A 150 -34.76 56.82 49.23
CA ALA A 150 -35.15 56.67 47.83
C ALA A 150 -34.19 57.48 46.94
N LEU A 151 -33.53 56.81 45.99
CA LEU A 151 -32.69 57.48 44.99
C LEU A 151 -33.36 57.38 43.62
N THR A 152 -33.47 58.49 42.91
CA THR A 152 -34.01 58.55 41.54
C THR A 152 -33.01 59.29 40.65
N ASN A 153 -32.65 58.68 39.51
CA ASN A 153 -31.67 59.24 38.56
C ASN A 153 -30.32 59.57 39.21
N THR A 154 -29.59 58.54 39.66
CA THR A 154 -28.24 58.70 40.22
C THR A 154 -27.19 58.31 39.19
N LEU A 155 -26.23 59.17 38.87
CA LEU A 155 -25.07 58.87 38.07
C LEU A 155 -23.81 58.78 38.95
N ILE A 156 -22.97 57.78 38.78
CA ILE A 156 -21.71 57.59 39.50
C ILE A 156 -20.62 57.36 38.48
N ASP A 157 -19.72 58.32 38.32
CA ASP A 157 -18.54 58.22 37.48
C ASP A 157 -17.35 57.74 38.33
N ILE A 158 -16.77 56.60 37.98
CA ILE A 158 -15.65 55.98 38.69
C ILE A 158 -14.43 55.93 37.78
N THR A 159 -13.35 56.59 38.17
CA THR A 159 -12.06 56.49 37.47
C THR A 159 -11.17 55.43 38.13
N HIS A 160 -10.77 54.40 37.39
CA HIS A 160 -9.87 53.34 37.87
C HIS A 160 -8.89 52.88 36.79
N GLY A 161 -7.91 52.05 37.15
CA GLY A 161 -6.84 51.60 36.23
C GLY A 161 -7.30 50.79 35.01
N GLY A 162 -8.56 50.36 34.96
CA GLY A 162 -9.18 49.64 33.82
C GLY A 162 -9.89 50.56 32.82
N GLY A 163 -9.96 51.87 33.10
CA GLY A 163 -10.71 52.86 32.33
C GLY A 163 -11.78 53.55 33.17
N PRO A 164 -12.43 54.60 32.65
CA PRO A 164 -13.54 55.27 33.33
C PRO A 164 -14.81 54.41 33.25
N THR A 165 -15.53 54.25 34.37
CA THR A 165 -16.79 53.49 34.44
C THR A 165 -17.91 54.39 34.96
N ALA A 166 -19.02 54.49 34.25
CA ALA A 166 -20.20 55.22 34.69
C ALA A 166 -21.27 54.23 35.17
N LEU A 167 -21.97 54.54 36.26
CA LEU A 167 -23.11 53.77 36.78
C LEU A 167 -24.32 54.69 36.90
N SER A 168 -25.43 54.35 36.25
CA SER A 168 -26.72 55.01 36.39
C SER A 168 -27.63 54.14 37.24
N LEU A 169 -28.03 54.62 38.41
CA LEU A 169 -28.96 53.94 39.32
C LEU A 169 -30.34 54.61 39.27
N THR A 170 -31.35 53.80 39.00
CA THR A 170 -32.76 54.18 38.93
C THR A 170 -33.57 53.31 39.89
N ASP A 171 -34.68 53.83 40.41
CA ASP A 171 -35.62 53.12 41.27
C ASP A 171 -35.00 52.41 42.49
N VAL A 172 -34.03 53.05 43.15
CA VAL A 172 -33.37 52.49 44.34
C VAL A 172 -34.25 52.69 45.58
N ASN A 173 -34.72 51.60 46.19
CA ASN A 173 -35.40 51.61 47.48
C ASN A 173 -34.59 50.85 48.55
N LEU A 174 -34.04 51.61 49.50
CA LEU A 174 -33.30 51.10 50.65
C LEU A 174 -34.11 51.28 51.93
N THR A 175 -34.50 50.16 52.54
CA THR A 175 -35.24 50.14 53.81
C THR A 175 -34.33 49.69 54.97
N PRO A 176 -34.09 50.55 55.97
CA PRO A 176 -33.33 50.19 57.16
C PRO A 176 -34.09 49.24 58.07
N GLN A 177 -33.37 48.45 58.87
CA GLN A 177 -33.90 47.46 59.80
C GLN A 177 -33.60 47.87 61.25
N ALA A 178 -34.47 47.48 62.18
CA ALA A 178 -34.35 47.84 63.61
C ALA A 178 -33.05 47.34 64.28
N ASN A 179 -32.39 46.36 63.68
CA ASN A 179 -31.10 45.81 64.14
C ASN A 179 -29.87 46.52 63.53
N GLY A 180 -30.05 47.61 62.76
CA GLY A 180 -28.96 48.31 62.07
C GLY A 180 -28.61 47.74 60.69
N GLY A 181 -29.35 46.73 60.21
CA GLY A 181 -29.23 46.23 58.84
C GLY A 181 -29.91 47.13 57.80
N LEU A 182 -29.66 46.88 56.52
CA LEU A 182 -30.32 47.53 55.38
C LEU A 182 -30.90 46.46 54.46
N VAL A 183 -32.06 46.72 53.85
CA VAL A 183 -32.67 45.87 52.82
C VAL A 183 -32.84 46.69 51.56
N LEU A 184 -32.23 46.24 50.47
CA LEU A 184 -32.45 46.75 49.12
C LEU A 184 -33.63 46.00 48.52
N LYS A 185 -34.79 46.66 48.42
CA LYS A 185 -36.00 46.07 47.85
C LYS A 185 -35.94 45.98 46.33
N GLN A 186 -35.36 46.98 45.70
CA GLN A 186 -35.17 47.10 44.25
C GLN A 186 -34.14 48.20 43.96
N ALA A 187 -33.39 48.02 42.87
CA ALA A 187 -32.58 49.02 42.20
C ALA A 187 -32.32 48.55 40.77
N VAL A 188 -32.41 49.44 39.79
CA VAL A 188 -31.93 49.20 38.43
C VAL A 188 -30.61 49.94 38.26
N ILE A 189 -29.58 49.26 37.78
CA ILE A 189 -28.22 49.77 37.67
C ILE A 189 -27.74 49.54 36.24
N ASP A 190 -27.59 50.61 35.47
CA ASP A 190 -26.92 50.59 34.16
C ASP A 190 -25.45 50.94 34.36
N VAL A 191 -24.53 50.05 33.97
CA VAL A 191 -23.10 50.26 34.07
C VAL A 191 -22.54 50.39 32.66
N VAL A 192 -21.75 51.43 32.41
CA VAL A 192 -21.07 51.69 31.12
C VAL A 192 -19.57 51.76 31.36
N HIS A 193 -18.83 50.87 30.72
CA HIS A 193 -17.37 50.75 30.78
C HIS A 193 -16.80 50.75 29.35
N PRO A 194 -15.55 51.15 29.11
CA PRO A 194 -14.86 51.01 27.82
C PRO A 194 -14.86 49.60 27.20
N LEU A 195 -15.19 48.58 27.99
CA LEU A 195 -15.21 47.18 27.58
C LEU A 195 -16.64 46.68 27.34
N GLY A 196 -17.67 47.46 27.66
CA GLY A 196 -19.06 47.04 27.55
C GLY A 196 -20.04 47.80 28.45
N GLN A 197 -21.32 47.48 28.30
CA GLN A 197 -22.42 48.00 29.11
C GLN A 197 -23.25 46.85 29.68
N ILE A 198 -23.84 47.06 30.86
CA ILE A 198 -24.68 46.06 31.53
C ILE A 198 -25.80 46.72 32.33
N THR A 199 -27.03 46.20 32.19
CA THR A 199 -28.19 46.59 32.98
C THR A 199 -28.51 45.50 34.01
N VAL A 200 -28.55 45.88 35.28
CA VAL A 200 -28.71 44.96 36.42
C VAL A 200 -29.83 45.42 37.34
N GLN A 201 -30.81 44.56 37.59
CA GLN A 201 -31.71 44.71 38.74
C GLN A 201 -31.08 44.10 39.99
N ALA A 202 -31.02 44.85 41.07
CA ALA A 202 -30.41 44.44 42.33
C ALA A 202 -31.43 44.43 43.47
N THR A 203 -31.41 43.34 44.25
CA THR A 203 -32.09 43.22 45.53
C THR A 203 -31.12 42.65 46.56
N GLY A 204 -31.36 42.85 47.84
CA GLY A 204 -30.48 42.26 48.84
C GLY A 204 -30.60 42.83 50.23
N ARG A 205 -29.64 42.49 51.07
CA ARG A 205 -29.57 42.96 52.45
C ARG A 205 -28.13 43.11 52.92
N ARG A 206 -27.92 44.06 53.82
CA ARG A 206 -26.73 44.24 54.64
C ARG A 206 -27.10 43.96 56.09
N ASP A 207 -26.36 43.13 56.79
CA ASP A 207 -26.55 42.97 58.24
C ASP A 207 -25.79 44.03 59.05
N ALA A 208 -26.03 44.06 60.36
CA ALA A 208 -25.41 45.02 61.27
C ALA A 208 -23.88 44.87 61.34
N ALA A 209 -23.35 43.68 61.03
CA ALA A 209 -21.92 43.39 61.01
C ALA A 209 -21.27 43.78 59.67
N GLY A 210 -22.04 44.36 58.73
CA GLY A 210 -21.54 44.81 57.44
C GLY A 210 -21.50 43.74 56.35
N LYS A 211 -21.97 42.52 56.61
CA LYS A 211 -22.04 41.45 55.60
C LYS A 211 -23.19 41.73 54.63
N LEU A 212 -22.89 41.69 53.34
CA LEU A 212 -23.86 41.82 52.27
C LEU A 212 -24.37 40.45 51.81
N ALA A 213 -25.61 40.42 51.34
CA ALA A 213 -26.21 39.35 50.55
C ALA A 213 -27.03 40.02 49.43
N LEU A 214 -26.57 39.93 48.19
CA LEU A 214 -27.15 40.54 47.01
C LEU A 214 -27.65 39.47 46.05
N ALA A 215 -28.80 39.71 45.44
CA ALA A 215 -29.30 38.99 44.28
C ALA A 215 -29.42 39.99 43.13
N LEU A 216 -28.64 39.76 42.09
CA LEU A 216 -28.54 40.57 40.89
C LEU A 216 -29.20 39.81 39.74
N VAL A 217 -30.03 40.47 38.95
CA VAL A 217 -30.63 39.96 37.72
C VAL A 217 -30.10 40.83 36.59
N ILE A 218 -29.37 40.22 35.66
CA ILE A 218 -28.80 40.88 34.49
C ILE A 218 -29.88 40.85 33.40
N GLU A 219 -30.35 42.01 32.96
CA GLU A 219 -31.40 42.13 31.95
C GLU A 219 -30.84 42.16 30.53
N ASP A 220 -29.69 42.79 30.38
CA ASP A 220 -28.93 42.88 29.15
C ASP A 220 -27.47 43.20 29.47
N ALA A 221 -26.55 42.58 28.75
CA ALA A 221 -25.14 42.89 28.84
C ALA A 221 -24.47 42.72 27.47
N GLU A 222 -23.65 43.70 27.13
CA GLU A 222 -22.89 43.76 25.89
C GLU A 222 -21.47 44.17 26.19
N GLY A 223 -20.50 43.63 25.47
CA GLY A 223 -19.11 44.01 25.67
C GLY A 223 -18.16 43.40 24.66
N ALA A 224 -16.97 43.96 24.55
CA ALA A 224 -15.94 43.47 23.66
C ALA A 224 -14.56 43.60 24.30
N MET A 225 -13.77 42.54 24.19
CA MET A 225 -12.36 42.49 24.58
C MET A 225 -11.57 41.75 23.50
N GLY A 226 -10.82 42.50 22.69
CA GLY A 226 -10.08 41.94 21.57
C GLY A 226 -11.01 41.24 20.57
N PRO A 227 -10.77 39.97 20.19
CA PRO A 227 -11.60 39.21 19.26
C PRO A 227 -12.84 38.57 19.91
N VAL A 228 -13.05 38.76 21.23
CA VAL A 228 -14.21 38.23 21.95
C VAL A 228 -15.23 39.35 22.13
N SER A 229 -16.47 39.13 21.69
CA SER A 229 -17.58 40.06 21.96
C SER A 229 -18.82 39.33 22.45
N LEU A 230 -19.46 39.90 23.46
CA LEU A 230 -20.69 39.45 24.07
C LEU A 230 -21.83 40.39 23.68
N SER A 231 -23.00 39.84 23.36
CA SER A 231 -24.22 40.62 23.13
C SER A 231 -25.44 39.89 23.70
N GLY A 232 -26.41 40.66 24.20
CA GLY A 232 -27.72 40.15 24.63
C GLY A 232 -27.68 39.23 25.84
N ALA A 233 -26.70 39.36 26.74
CA ALA A 233 -26.51 38.43 27.84
C ALA A 233 -27.48 38.69 29.01
N LYS A 234 -28.15 37.65 29.49
CA LYS A 234 -29.17 37.74 30.56
C LYS A 234 -28.92 36.70 31.63
N GLY A 235 -29.19 37.01 32.89
CA GLY A 235 -28.88 36.03 33.93
C GLY A 235 -29.16 36.48 35.34
N SER A 236 -28.63 35.72 36.30
CA SER A 236 -28.67 36.11 37.71
C SER A 236 -27.36 35.80 38.40
N LEU A 237 -27.01 36.61 39.40
CA LEU A 237 -25.82 36.47 40.22
C LEU A 237 -26.17 36.74 41.68
N ARG A 238 -25.86 35.78 42.55
CA ARG A 238 -25.97 35.94 44.00
C ARG A 238 -24.58 36.15 44.58
N LEU A 239 -24.43 37.14 45.44
CA LEU A 239 -23.18 37.46 46.13
C LEU A 239 -23.45 37.58 47.62
N ALA A 240 -22.60 37.02 48.47
CA ALA A 240 -22.71 37.14 49.91
C ALA A 240 -21.32 37.17 50.58
N GLY A 241 -21.12 38.08 51.53
CA GLY A 241 -19.86 38.22 52.26
C GLY A 241 -19.60 39.66 52.71
N HIS A 242 -18.44 39.91 53.30
CA HIS A 242 -18.09 41.24 53.80
C HIS A 242 -17.28 42.01 52.74
N PRO A 243 -17.73 43.20 52.26
CA PRO A 243 -17.07 43.91 51.17
C PRO A 243 -15.62 44.30 51.45
N ALA A 244 -15.29 44.58 52.71
CA ALA A 244 -13.93 44.90 53.14
C ALA A 244 -12.99 43.67 53.27
N GLN A 245 -13.52 42.44 53.11
CA GLN A 245 -12.75 41.20 53.15
C GLN A 245 -13.03 40.37 51.90
N PRO A 246 -12.40 40.71 50.75
CA PRO A 246 -12.69 40.09 49.46
C PRO A 246 -12.52 38.57 49.44
N GLU A 247 -11.60 38.03 50.23
CA GLU A 247 -11.34 36.59 50.35
C GLU A 247 -12.51 35.81 50.99
N GLY A 248 -13.34 36.49 51.80
CA GLY A 248 -14.52 35.92 52.45
C GLY A 248 -15.81 36.07 51.64
N LEU A 249 -15.74 36.56 50.39
CA LEU A 249 -16.87 36.65 49.50
C LEU A 249 -17.22 35.28 48.91
N SER A 250 -18.52 35.00 48.84
CA SER A 250 -19.09 33.83 48.19
C SER A 250 -20.15 34.26 47.18
N GLY A 251 -20.39 33.47 46.16
CA GLY A 251 -21.36 33.81 45.14
C GLY A 251 -21.54 32.74 44.10
N GLU A 252 -22.68 32.79 43.41
CA GLU A 252 -23.00 31.89 42.31
C GLU A 252 -23.90 32.64 41.33
N GLY A 253 -23.59 32.54 40.04
CA GLY A 253 -24.36 33.18 38.99
C GLY A 253 -24.35 32.38 37.71
N ILE A 254 -25.40 32.56 36.92
CA ILE A 254 -25.64 31.91 35.64
C ILE A 254 -26.11 32.99 34.67
N VAL A 255 -25.48 33.07 33.50
CA VAL A 255 -25.73 34.05 32.44
C VAL A 255 -25.91 33.31 31.13
N GLU A 256 -27.08 33.41 30.52
CA GLU A 256 -27.37 32.97 29.17
C GLU A 256 -26.87 34.02 28.16
N VAL A 257 -26.26 33.55 27.08
CA VAL A 257 -25.66 34.37 26.02
C VAL A 257 -26.17 33.87 24.67
N SER A 258 -26.56 34.78 23.78
CA SER A 258 -27.11 34.41 22.46
C SER A 258 -26.20 34.81 21.29
N GLY A 259 -25.14 35.57 21.54
CA GLY A 259 -24.27 36.11 20.49
C GLY A 259 -22.84 36.34 20.98
N LEU A 260 -22.27 35.34 21.64
CA LEU A 260 -20.87 35.36 22.06
C LEU A 260 -19.98 35.01 20.87
N ALA A 261 -19.36 36.03 20.28
CA ALA A 261 -18.35 35.87 19.25
C ALA A 261 -17.01 35.54 19.91
N LEU A 262 -16.34 34.49 19.44
CA LEU A 262 -15.02 34.06 19.89
C LEU A 262 -14.00 34.15 18.74
N PRO A 263 -12.69 34.21 19.05
CA PRO A 263 -11.65 34.18 18.03
C PRO A 263 -11.81 33.02 17.05
N GLY A 264 -11.48 33.27 15.78
CA GLY A 264 -11.66 32.30 14.69
C GLY A 264 -13.04 32.37 14.00
N GLY A 265 -13.88 33.36 14.36
CA GLY A 265 -15.18 33.59 13.71
C GLY A 265 -16.30 32.69 14.25
N LEU A 266 -16.09 32.07 15.41
CA LEU A 266 -17.10 31.27 16.10
C LEU A 266 -18.18 32.19 16.66
N LEU A 267 -19.44 31.85 16.41
CA LEU A 267 -20.61 32.56 16.94
C LEU A 267 -21.38 31.59 17.81
N THR A 268 -21.33 31.83 19.11
CA THR A 268 -21.80 30.87 20.10
C THR A 268 -22.94 31.41 20.95
N GLU A 269 -23.82 30.50 21.34
CA GLU A 269 -24.88 30.73 22.31
C GLU A 269 -24.80 29.68 23.43
N GLY A 270 -25.35 29.95 24.61
CA GLY A 270 -25.35 29.00 25.70
C GLY A 270 -25.29 29.66 27.07
N THR A 271 -24.65 29.00 28.03
CA THR A 271 -24.65 29.41 29.44
C THR A 271 -23.23 29.62 29.97
N LEU A 272 -23.00 30.75 30.62
CA LEU A 272 -21.82 31.07 31.41
C LEU A 272 -22.21 31.01 32.89
N SER A 273 -21.51 30.20 33.68
CA SER A 273 -21.70 30.14 35.13
C SER A 273 -20.46 30.62 35.86
N VAL A 274 -20.66 31.35 36.95
CA VAL A 274 -19.62 31.82 37.85
C VAL A 274 -19.90 31.32 39.25
N ARG A 275 -18.87 30.83 39.94
CA ARG A 275 -18.94 30.43 41.34
C ARG A 275 -17.76 31.00 42.09
N LEU A 276 -18.05 31.65 43.20
CA LEU A 276 -17.09 32.24 44.12
C LEU A 276 -17.26 31.53 45.47
N ALA A 277 -16.23 30.84 45.93
CA ALA A 277 -16.25 30.17 47.23
C ALA A 277 -14.81 29.99 47.73
N ASP A 278 -14.62 30.08 49.05
CA ASP A 278 -13.33 29.80 49.72
C ASP A 278 -12.14 30.57 49.11
N GLY A 279 -12.35 31.84 48.77
CA GLY A 279 -11.32 32.70 48.16
C GLY A 279 -10.94 32.34 46.71
N ARG A 280 -11.74 31.54 46.01
CA ARG A 280 -11.53 31.15 44.61
C ARG A 280 -12.73 31.48 43.73
N ALA A 281 -12.45 31.98 42.54
CA ALA A 281 -13.43 32.14 41.46
C ALA A 281 -13.28 30.99 40.46
N MET A 282 -14.40 30.36 40.12
CA MET A 282 -14.51 29.35 39.09
C MET A 282 -15.52 29.82 38.05
N LEU A 283 -15.08 29.93 36.81
CA LEU A 283 -15.90 30.21 35.64
C LEU A 283 -16.09 28.92 34.87
N SER A 284 -17.31 28.65 34.43
CA SER A 284 -17.60 27.58 33.48
C SER A 284 -18.47 28.10 32.36
N ALA A 285 -18.25 27.61 31.14
CA ALA A 285 -19.01 27.97 29.96
C ALA A 285 -19.49 26.67 29.30
N ASP A 286 -20.75 26.60 28.91
CA ASP A 286 -21.30 25.55 28.05
C ASP A 286 -22.00 26.25 26.89
N LEU A 287 -21.40 26.16 25.71
CA LEU A 287 -21.73 26.95 24.53
C LEU A 287 -21.93 26.05 23.30
N THR A 288 -22.73 26.51 22.34
CA THR A 288 -22.99 25.85 21.06
C THR A 288 -22.84 26.82 19.91
N ASP A 289 -22.20 26.37 18.82
CA ASP A 289 -22.15 27.04 17.52
C ASP A 289 -22.95 26.19 16.53
N ASP A 290 -24.15 26.63 16.18
CA ASP A 290 -25.04 25.90 15.28
C ASP A 290 -24.54 25.88 13.83
N GLY A 291 -23.85 26.95 13.41
CA GLY A 291 -23.31 27.10 12.07
C GLY A 291 -22.26 26.03 11.75
N LEU A 292 -21.38 25.76 12.71
CA LEU A 292 -20.32 24.75 12.61
C LEU A 292 -20.68 23.42 13.29
N GLY A 293 -21.79 23.34 14.03
CA GLY A 293 -22.20 22.14 14.77
C GLY A 293 -21.22 21.78 15.90
N LEU A 294 -20.73 22.78 16.63
CA LEU A 294 -19.76 22.63 17.71
C LEU A 294 -20.43 22.83 19.08
N THR A 295 -20.09 21.98 20.04
CA THR A 295 -20.36 22.22 21.47
C THR A 295 -19.04 22.50 22.19
N LEU A 296 -18.95 23.63 22.87
CA LEU A 296 -17.77 24.07 23.61
C LEU A 296 -18.10 24.09 25.10
N SER A 297 -17.31 23.39 25.91
CA SER A 297 -17.41 23.44 27.37
C SER A 297 -16.07 23.89 27.95
N GLY A 298 -16.06 24.92 28.78
CA GLY A 298 -14.85 25.54 29.31
C GLY A 298 -14.91 25.67 30.82
N LYS A 299 -13.77 25.58 31.49
CA LYS A 299 -13.63 25.88 32.92
C LYS A 299 -12.33 26.64 33.16
N ALA A 300 -12.41 27.71 33.94
CA ALA A 300 -11.26 28.51 34.36
C ALA A 300 -11.38 28.84 35.85
N GLY A 301 -10.34 28.57 36.63
CA GLY A 301 -10.36 28.78 38.08
C GLY A 301 -9.12 29.50 38.61
N GLY A 302 -9.32 30.54 39.43
CA GLY A 302 -8.23 31.38 39.93
C GLY A 302 -8.59 32.16 41.20
N VAL A 303 -7.64 32.97 41.69
CA VAL A 303 -7.89 33.86 42.83
C VAL A 303 -8.63 35.11 42.31
N PRO A 304 -9.78 35.48 42.89
CA PRO A 304 -10.54 36.65 42.49
C PRO A 304 -9.68 37.91 42.62
N PHE A 305 -9.72 38.79 41.61
CA PHE A 305 -9.02 40.07 41.60
C PHE A 305 -7.48 40.01 41.59
N ASP A 306 -6.86 38.82 41.54
CA ASP A 306 -5.41 38.64 41.38
C ASP A 306 -5.05 38.07 40.01
N LEU A 307 -4.64 38.97 39.12
CA LEU A 307 -4.23 38.67 37.74
C LEU A 307 -2.88 37.95 37.63
N THR A 308 -2.09 37.89 38.71
CA THR A 308 -0.77 37.25 38.75
C THR A 308 -0.83 35.78 39.18
N SER A 309 -1.92 35.38 39.83
CA SER A 309 -2.15 34.01 40.25
C SER A 309 -2.20 33.03 39.06
N THR A 310 -1.62 31.84 39.25
CA THR A 310 -1.68 30.78 38.24
C THR A 310 -3.09 30.19 38.21
N THR A 311 -3.72 30.25 37.05
CA THR A 311 -5.07 29.78 36.77
C THR A 311 -5.00 28.59 35.82
N GLU A 312 -5.73 27.52 36.13
CA GLU A 312 -5.91 26.39 35.21
C GLU A 312 -7.13 26.67 34.33
N VAL A 313 -6.95 26.53 33.02
CA VAL A 313 -8.00 26.65 32.00
C VAL A 313 -8.10 25.33 31.26
N SER A 314 -9.32 24.81 31.19
CA SER A 314 -9.66 23.65 30.38
C SER A 314 -10.78 24.02 29.42
N LEU A 315 -10.68 23.54 28.18
CA LEU A 315 -11.70 23.73 27.16
C LEU A 315 -11.89 22.40 26.43
N ARG A 316 -13.13 22.02 26.18
CA ARG A 316 -13.51 20.82 25.47
C ARG A 316 -14.45 21.20 24.35
N ALA A 317 -14.01 20.99 23.12
CA ALA A 317 -14.79 21.17 21.91
C ALA A 317 -15.25 19.81 21.38
N VAL A 318 -16.53 19.69 21.03
CA VAL A 318 -17.13 18.49 20.45
C VAL A 318 -17.77 18.88 19.12
N ALA A 319 -17.36 18.23 18.04
CA ALA A 319 -17.98 18.34 16.72
C ALA A 319 -18.85 17.09 16.48
N SER A 320 -20.16 17.28 16.34
CA SER A 320 -21.08 16.19 15.99
C SER A 320 -21.06 15.86 14.49
N ASP A 321 -20.56 16.78 13.66
CA ASP A 321 -20.44 16.60 12.22
C ASP A 321 -19.21 17.36 11.69
N LEU A 322 -18.13 16.62 11.43
CA LEU A 322 -16.88 17.18 10.90
C LEU A 322 -17.06 17.81 9.50
N SER A 323 -18.13 17.49 8.77
CA SER A 323 -18.36 18.05 7.42
C SER A 323 -18.76 19.53 7.43
N ARG A 324 -19.20 20.04 8.59
CA ARG A 324 -19.52 21.46 8.81
C ARG A 324 -18.28 22.31 9.12
N LEU A 325 -17.16 21.67 9.44
CA LEU A 325 -15.91 22.35 9.72
C LEU A 325 -15.17 22.68 8.42
N PRO A 326 -14.33 23.73 8.40
CA PRO A 326 -13.50 24.09 7.25
C PRO A 326 -12.33 23.10 7.07
N LEU A 327 -12.64 21.83 6.83
CA LEU A 327 -11.72 20.73 6.56
C LEU A 327 -11.66 20.45 5.05
N PRO A 328 -10.64 19.71 4.56
CA PRO A 328 -10.60 19.27 3.16
C PRO A 328 -11.90 18.55 2.73
N ASP A 329 -12.31 18.79 1.48
CA ASP A 329 -13.60 18.32 0.95
C ASP A 329 -13.83 16.81 1.17
N GLY A 330 -14.99 16.49 1.74
CA GLY A 330 -15.46 15.10 1.92
C GLY A 330 -15.06 14.43 3.23
N VAL A 331 -14.37 15.12 4.15
CA VAL A 331 -14.20 14.64 5.54
C VAL A 331 -15.55 14.67 6.26
N THR A 332 -16.00 13.53 6.78
CA THR A 332 -17.20 13.44 7.62
C THR A 332 -16.90 12.63 8.87
N GLY A 333 -17.71 12.78 9.91
CA GLY A 333 -17.53 12.04 11.16
C GLY A 333 -17.80 12.86 12.40
N THR A 334 -17.30 12.39 13.54
CA THR A 334 -17.39 13.07 14.84
C THR A 334 -16.01 13.29 15.43
N GLY A 335 -15.88 14.27 16.32
CA GLY A 335 -14.60 14.57 16.95
C GLY A 335 -14.70 15.30 18.26
N THR A 336 -13.70 15.10 19.12
CA THR A 336 -13.54 15.84 20.38
C THR A 336 -12.11 16.35 20.51
N VAL A 337 -11.96 17.59 20.93
CA VAL A 337 -10.67 18.22 21.27
C VAL A 337 -10.75 18.75 22.69
N ASP A 338 -9.91 18.22 23.57
CA ASP A 338 -9.72 18.75 24.92
C ASP A 338 -8.42 19.54 24.98
N LEU A 339 -8.49 20.81 25.36
CA LEU A 339 -7.37 21.72 25.56
C LEU A 339 -7.21 22.02 27.05
N ARG A 340 -5.99 22.03 27.55
CA ARG A 340 -5.66 22.39 28.93
C ARG A 340 -4.42 23.26 28.97
N THR A 341 -4.44 24.31 29.77
CA THR A 341 -3.27 25.15 29.99
C THR A 341 -3.32 25.76 31.38
N ALA A 342 -2.15 26.05 31.95
CA ALA A 342 -2.04 26.69 33.26
C ALA A 342 -1.01 27.81 33.20
N GLY A 343 -1.37 28.99 33.71
CA GLY A 343 -0.48 30.13 33.75
C GLY A 343 -1.12 31.37 34.38
N PRO A 344 -0.41 32.50 34.42
CA PRO A 344 -0.94 33.75 34.97
C PRO A 344 -2.19 34.19 34.22
N LEU A 345 -3.25 34.57 34.96
CA LEU A 345 -4.52 35.01 34.38
C LEU A 345 -4.34 36.19 33.40
N ALA A 346 -3.42 37.11 33.72
CA ALA A 346 -3.05 38.22 32.82
C ALA A 346 -2.55 37.74 31.44
N GLY A 347 -1.78 36.64 31.39
CA GLY A 347 -1.26 36.09 30.14
C GLY A 347 -2.36 35.42 29.31
N LEU A 348 -3.24 34.67 29.96
CA LEU A 348 -4.37 33.97 29.33
C LEU A 348 -5.42 34.92 28.75
N LEU A 349 -5.59 36.09 29.35
CA LEU A 349 -6.54 37.13 28.90
C LEU A 349 -5.91 38.17 27.94
N SER A 350 -4.59 38.14 27.72
CA SER A 350 -3.86 39.22 27.03
C SER A 350 -4.14 39.39 25.54
N ALA A 351 -4.91 38.48 24.91
CA ALA A 351 -5.10 38.35 23.46
C ALA A 351 -3.80 38.21 22.63
N ASP A 352 -2.63 38.19 23.26
CA ASP A 352 -1.32 37.99 22.64
C ASP A 352 -0.97 36.50 22.64
N LEU A 353 -1.10 35.86 21.48
CA LEU A 353 -0.77 34.45 21.29
C LEU A 353 0.67 34.12 21.69
N ALA A 354 1.62 35.06 21.63
CA ALA A 354 3.01 34.81 22.01
C ALA A 354 3.22 34.75 23.53
N ARG A 355 2.25 35.22 24.32
CA ARG A 355 2.25 35.16 25.79
C ARG A 355 1.47 33.98 26.35
N LEU A 356 0.82 33.18 25.48
CA LEU A 356 0.10 32.00 25.90
C LEU A 356 1.10 30.93 26.41
N PRO A 357 0.88 30.38 27.62
CA PRO A 357 1.62 29.22 28.08
C PRO A 357 1.37 28.01 27.15
N PRO A 358 2.25 26.99 27.17
CA PRO A 358 2.03 25.76 26.41
C PRO A 358 0.64 25.17 26.68
N VAL A 359 -0.04 24.76 25.62
CA VAL A 359 -1.38 24.17 25.71
C VAL A 359 -1.26 22.68 25.46
N GLU A 360 -1.68 21.87 26.42
CA GLU A 360 -1.87 20.44 26.22
C GLU A 360 -3.19 20.21 25.46
N ALA A 361 -3.13 19.42 24.40
CA ALA A 361 -4.28 19.08 23.57
C ALA A 361 -4.45 17.56 23.51
N SER A 362 -5.66 17.07 23.72
CA SER A 362 -6.06 15.69 23.48
C SER A 362 -7.10 15.68 22.36
N LEU A 363 -6.82 14.96 21.28
CA LEU A 363 -7.69 14.83 20.12
C LEU A 363 -8.18 13.39 20.04
N ALA A 364 -9.50 13.23 19.89
CA ALA A 364 -10.12 11.95 19.60
C ALA A 364 -11.15 12.11 18.50
N LEU A 365 -10.95 11.40 17.39
CA LEU A 365 -11.90 11.28 16.29
C LEU A 365 -12.29 9.79 16.19
N PRO A 366 -13.39 9.34 16.80
CA PRO A 366 -13.70 7.91 16.87
C PRO A 366 -14.18 7.33 15.53
N GLU A 367 -14.84 8.16 14.71
CA GLU A 367 -15.40 7.77 13.42
C GLU A 367 -15.16 8.90 12.43
N VAL A 368 -14.23 8.68 11.50
CA VAL A 368 -13.89 9.59 10.41
C VAL A 368 -13.94 8.84 9.10
N THR A 369 -14.48 9.47 8.06
CA THR A 369 -14.38 8.97 6.69
C THR A 369 -13.73 10.02 5.80
N HIS A 370 -12.94 9.57 4.82
CA HIS A 370 -12.27 10.45 3.87
C HIS A 370 -12.32 9.83 2.45
N PRO A 371 -12.57 10.62 1.39
CA PRO A 371 -12.74 10.06 0.04
C PRO A 371 -11.51 9.32 -0.49
N ALA A 372 -10.30 9.79 -0.13
CA ALA A 372 -9.03 9.14 -0.54
C ALA A 372 -8.63 7.94 0.34
N ALA A 373 -9.35 7.70 1.44
CA ALA A 373 -9.12 6.56 2.33
C ALA A 373 -10.47 5.94 2.73
N PRO A 374 -11.13 5.20 1.80
CA PRO A 374 -12.45 4.63 2.06
C PRO A 374 -12.42 3.70 3.26
N GLY A 375 -13.42 3.82 4.14
CA GLY A 375 -13.50 3.07 5.39
C GLY A 375 -13.80 3.98 6.57
N MET A 376 -14.08 3.37 7.72
CA MET A 376 -14.23 4.08 8.99
C MET A 376 -12.90 4.09 9.71
N TRP A 377 -12.47 5.28 10.11
CA TRP A 377 -11.19 5.53 10.76
C TRP A 377 -11.39 6.09 12.15
N SER A 378 -10.50 5.72 13.05
CA SER A 378 -10.37 6.32 14.37
C SER A 378 -8.98 6.92 14.53
N LEU A 379 -8.93 8.09 15.16
CA LEU A 379 -7.73 8.86 15.46
C LEU A 379 -7.71 9.19 16.94
N ARG A 380 -6.60 8.93 17.63
CA ARG A 380 -6.37 9.45 18.99
C ARG A 380 -4.95 9.92 19.16
N THR A 381 -4.76 11.09 19.77
CA THR A 381 -3.44 11.61 20.08
C THR A 381 -3.47 12.61 21.23
N LYS A 382 -2.33 12.78 21.88
CA LYS A 382 -2.05 13.95 22.71
C LYS A 382 -0.94 14.78 22.09
N ALA A 383 -1.02 16.08 22.24
CA ALA A 383 -0.06 17.03 21.71
C ALA A 383 0.20 18.17 22.69
N ALA A 384 1.39 18.74 22.63
CA ALA A 384 1.70 20.03 23.23
C ALA A 384 1.72 21.08 22.11
N ILE A 385 0.94 22.14 22.29
CA ILE A 385 0.86 23.27 21.37
C ILE A 385 1.68 24.41 21.97
N SER A 386 2.66 24.89 21.21
CA SER A 386 3.45 26.08 21.54
C SER A 386 3.27 27.13 20.46
N THR A 387 3.02 28.35 20.88
CA THR A 387 2.81 29.50 20.02
C THR A 387 4.09 30.33 19.91
N LYS A 388 4.39 30.81 18.71
CA LYS A 388 5.47 31.77 18.41
C LYS A 388 4.88 32.90 17.57
N PRO A 389 5.57 34.06 17.43
CA PRO A 389 5.13 35.10 16.51
C PRO A 389 4.90 34.51 15.10
N LYS A 390 3.65 34.61 14.60
CA LYS A 390 3.17 34.13 13.28
C LYS A 390 3.17 32.61 13.04
N SER A 391 3.50 31.77 14.03
CA SER A 391 3.49 30.30 13.85
C SER A 391 3.04 29.55 15.10
N VAL A 392 2.43 28.39 14.89
CA VAL A 392 2.04 27.44 15.93
C VAL A 392 2.74 26.13 15.67
N THR A 393 3.35 25.57 16.71
CA THR A 393 3.98 24.27 16.67
C THR A 393 3.15 23.30 17.50
N VAL A 394 2.71 22.21 16.88
CA VAL A 394 2.00 21.10 17.53
C VAL A 394 2.95 19.92 17.60
N THR A 395 3.39 19.56 18.81
CA THR A 395 4.28 18.43 19.03
C THR A 395 3.47 17.27 19.61
N PHE A 396 3.39 16.13 18.92
CA PHE A 396 2.68 14.97 19.43
C PHE A 396 3.43 14.36 20.62
N THR A 397 2.86 14.45 21.82
CA THR A 397 3.44 13.90 23.06
C THR A 397 3.15 12.41 23.21
N GLU A 398 2.04 11.96 22.64
CA GLU A 398 1.76 10.54 22.38
C GLU A 398 1.67 10.36 20.85
N PRO A 399 2.21 9.28 20.25
CA PRO A 399 2.08 9.03 18.82
C PRO A 399 0.61 9.00 18.41
N VAL A 400 0.30 9.57 17.24
CA VAL A 400 -1.06 9.57 16.72
C VAL A 400 -1.44 8.13 16.39
N ALA A 401 -2.35 7.56 17.18
CA ALA A 401 -2.92 6.25 16.95
C ALA A 401 -4.03 6.36 15.91
N VAL A 402 -3.75 5.84 14.73
CA VAL A 402 -4.70 5.71 13.61
C VAL A 402 -5.11 4.26 13.53
N ALA A 403 -6.41 3.98 13.55
CA ALA A 403 -6.93 2.64 13.27
C ALA A 403 -8.09 2.69 12.29
N GLY A 404 -8.16 1.74 11.36
CA GLY A 404 -9.23 1.66 10.37
C GLY A 404 -9.19 0.35 9.60
N GLN A 405 -9.97 0.25 8.53
CA GLN A 405 -9.97 -0.93 7.65
C GLN A 405 -9.63 -0.55 6.21
N ILE A 406 -8.67 -1.27 5.62
CA ILE A 406 -8.32 -1.16 4.21
C ILE A 406 -8.18 -2.58 3.65
N LEU A 407 -8.70 -2.82 2.43
CA LEU A 407 -8.49 -4.08 1.69
C LEU A 407 -8.82 -5.33 2.52
N GLY A 408 -9.90 -5.28 3.31
CA GLY A 408 -10.39 -6.41 4.10
C GLY A 408 -9.62 -6.71 5.40
N GLY A 409 -8.66 -5.86 5.80
CA GLY A 409 -7.92 -5.99 7.05
C GLY A 409 -7.90 -4.72 7.89
N ASP A 410 -7.82 -4.91 9.21
CA ASP A 410 -7.57 -3.85 10.18
C ASP A 410 -6.15 -3.29 9.99
N VAL A 411 -6.04 -1.96 9.90
CA VAL A 411 -4.82 -1.18 9.81
C VAL A 411 -4.66 -0.41 11.11
N THR A 412 -3.48 -0.50 11.73
CA THR A 412 -3.09 0.36 12.84
C THR A 412 -1.78 1.06 12.53
N ALA A 413 -1.71 2.37 12.73
CA ALA A 413 -0.48 3.15 12.61
C ALA A 413 -0.26 4.01 13.84
N LEU A 414 0.99 4.12 14.27
CA LEU A 414 1.42 5.08 15.29
C LEU A 414 2.29 6.11 14.60
N VAL A 415 1.81 7.35 14.50
CA VAL A 415 2.50 8.44 13.80
C VAL A 415 3.10 9.42 14.82
N PRO A 416 4.38 9.26 15.19
CA PRO A 416 5.11 10.26 15.97
C PRO A 416 5.56 11.44 15.09
N GLY A 417 5.64 12.63 15.67
CA GLY A 417 6.18 13.79 14.96
C GLY A 417 5.74 15.14 15.51
N GLN A 418 5.97 16.16 14.71
CA GLN A 418 5.63 17.55 14.97
C GLN A 418 5.00 18.17 13.71
N VAL A 419 3.96 18.96 13.89
CA VAL A 419 3.30 19.73 12.83
C VAL A 419 3.51 21.21 13.09
N SER A 420 3.89 21.96 12.07
CA SER A 420 4.00 23.42 12.11
C SER A 420 2.88 24.05 11.29
N LEU A 421 2.22 25.05 11.87
CA LEU A 421 1.11 25.79 11.27
C LEU A 421 1.48 27.28 11.17
N GLY A 422 1.19 27.91 10.03
CA GLY A 422 1.18 29.38 9.90
C GLY A 422 -0.12 29.96 10.47
N LEU A 423 -0.09 31.18 11.01
CA LEU A 423 -1.23 31.80 11.70
C LEU A 423 -2.13 32.68 10.82
N ASP A 424 -1.72 33.03 9.60
CA ASP A 424 -2.46 33.97 8.74
C ASP A 424 -2.30 33.63 7.26
N PRO A 425 -3.19 32.82 6.66
CA PRO A 425 -4.25 32.01 7.31
C PRO A 425 -3.70 30.74 8.01
N PHE A 426 -4.51 30.08 8.84
CA PHE A 426 -4.20 28.77 9.44
C PHE A 426 -3.93 27.72 8.36
N LYS A 427 -2.67 27.50 8.02
CA LYS A 427 -2.21 26.52 7.02
C LYS A 427 -1.06 25.71 7.56
N VAL A 428 -1.04 24.42 7.22
CA VAL A 428 0.11 23.57 7.50
C VAL A 428 1.30 24.12 6.72
N SER A 429 2.37 24.49 7.42
CA SER A 429 3.60 25.03 6.84
C SER A 429 4.73 23.99 6.78
N GLY A 430 4.65 22.95 7.62
CA GLY A 430 5.57 21.82 7.58
C GLY A 430 5.14 20.68 8.50
N ILE A 431 5.53 19.46 8.15
CA ILE A 431 5.30 18.26 8.95
C ILE A 431 6.67 17.57 9.11
N ASP A 432 7.11 17.40 10.35
CA ASP A 432 8.28 16.60 10.68
C ASP A 432 7.82 15.26 11.25
N LEU A 433 7.95 14.21 10.44
CA LEU A 433 7.55 12.85 10.82
C LEU A 433 8.77 12.07 11.32
N GLN A 434 8.60 11.36 12.43
CA GLN A 434 9.54 10.32 12.85
C GLN A 434 9.19 8.99 12.14
N PRO A 435 10.07 7.98 12.17
CA PRO A 435 9.75 6.65 11.63
C PRO A 435 8.46 6.11 12.27
N LEU A 436 7.51 5.70 11.43
CA LEU A 436 6.18 5.26 11.86
C LEU A 436 6.01 3.77 11.56
N ARG A 437 5.37 3.05 12.47
CA ARG A 437 5.08 1.61 12.32
C ARG A 437 3.64 1.44 11.89
N VAL A 438 3.43 0.72 10.78
CA VAL A 438 2.12 0.31 10.28
C VAL A 438 1.99 -1.19 10.46
N SER A 439 0.88 -1.63 11.02
CA SER A 439 0.51 -3.05 11.07
C SER A 439 -0.80 -3.24 10.31
N ILE A 440 -0.84 -4.24 9.43
CA ILE A 440 -2.01 -4.62 8.66
C ILE A 440 -2.30 -6.09 8.95
N SER A 441 -3.48 -6.39 9.48
CA SER A 441 -3.84 -7.75 9.90
C SER A 441 -3.95 -8.75 8.73
N LYS A 442 -4.44 -8.27 7.59
CA LYS A 442 -4.68 -9.04 6.37
C LYS A 442 -4.74 -8.10 5.17
N VAL A 443 -4.32 -8.58 4.00
CA VAL A 443 -4.48 -7.83 2.74
C VAL A 443 -5.21 -8.69 1.73
N ASP A 444 -6.41 -8.28 1.33
CA ASP A 444 -7.18 -8.90 0.25
C ASP A 444 -7.20 -7.98 -0.97
N ALA A 445 -6.53 -8.40 -2.05
CA ALA A 445 -6.44 -7.63 -3.29
C ALA A 445 -6.47 -8.55 -4.51
N GLY A 446 -7.40 -8.30 -5.45
CA GLY A 446 -7.40 -8.95 -6.77
C GLY A 446 -7.58 -10.48 -6.74
N GLY A 447 -8.25 -11.03 -5.72
CA GLY A 447 -8.39 -12.48 -5.53
C GLY A 447 -7.16 -13.16 -4.93
N ALA A 448 -6.14 -12.38 -4.54
CA ALA A 448 -5.06 -12.81 -3.68
C ALA A 448 -5.31 -12.31 -2.24
N SER A 449 -4.98 -13.17 -1.29
CA SER A 449 -5.10 -12.90 0.14
C SER A 449 -3.75 -13.13 0.81
N VAL A 450 -3.25 -12.12 1.51
CA VAL A 450 -2.04 -12.22 2.32
C VAL A 450 -2.45 -12.52 3.76
N ALA A 451 -2.07 -13.71 4.24
CA ALA A 451 -2.28 -14.17 5.61
C ALA A 451 -1.04 -13.88 6.47
N GLY A 452 -1.27 -13.20 7.59
CA GLY A 452 -0.27 -12.82 8.58
C GLY A 452 -0.19 -11.30 8.74
N PRO A 453 0.09 -10.80 9.96
CA PRO A 453 0.20 -9.38 10.18
C PRO A 453 1.42 -8.85 9.41
N LEU A 454 1.17 -7.94 8.48
CA LEU A 454 2.19 -7.18 7.77
C LEU A 454 2.56 -5.97 8.63
N ALA A 455 3.69 -6.07 9.33
CA ALA A 455 4.29 -4.98 10.08
C ALA A 455 5.38 -4.31 9.23
N VAL A 456 5.25 -3.02 9.00
CA VAL A 456 6.14 -2.21 8.17
C VAL A 456 6.59 -0.99 8.97
N LEU A 457 7.91 -0.82 9.07
CA LEU A 457 8.50 0.41 9.56
C LEU A 457 8.73 1.35 8.37
N LEU A 458 8.01 2.47 8.33
CA LEU A 458 8.13 3.52 7.32
C LEU A 458 9.01 4.64 7.86
N THR A 459 10.10 4.95 7.15
CA THR A 459 11.03 6.03 7.51
C THR A 459 10.92 7.16 6.47
N PRO A 460 10.55 8.38 6.87
CA PRO A 460 10.37 9.50 5.95
C PRO A 460 11.69 9.90 5.24
N ARG A 461 11.61 10.25 3.95
CA ARG A 461 12.73 10.74 3.13
C ARG A 461 12.57 12.23 2.84
N LYS A 462 13.63 13.04 3.04
CA LYS A 462 13.63 14.51 2.79
C LYS A 462 12.43 15.25 3.41
N GLY A 463 12.20 15.12 4.71
CA GLY A 463 11.07 15.76 5.41
C GLY A 463 9.75 14.99 5.33
N GLY A 464 9.70 13.84 4.65
CA GLY A 464 8.59 12.88 4.69
C GLY A 464 7.38 13.29 3.85
N VAL A 465 6.77 14.43 4.17
CA VAL A 465 5.55 14.92 3.54
C VAL A 465 5.75 16.36 3.09
N GLY A 466 5.77 16.57 1.78
CA GLY A 466 5.81 17.89 1.15
C GLY A 466 4.42 18.51 1.12
N ILE A 467 4.33 19.73 1.66
CA ILE A 467 3.14 20.58 1.66
C ILE A 467 3.33 21.70 0.64
N SER A 468 2.34 21.95 -0.21
CA SER A 468 2.35 23.06 -1.17
C SER A 468 2.07 24.41 -0.48
N PRO A 469 2.40 25.56 -1.09
CA PRO A 469 2.20 26.89 -0.49
C PRO A 469 0.74 27.23 -0.12
N ASP A 470 -0.23 26.54 -0.72
CA ASP A 470 -1.65 26.65 -0.40
C ASP A 470 -2.07 25.80 0.82
N GLY A 471 -1.16 25.01 1.41
CA GLY A 471 -1.39 24.17 2.58
C GLY A 471 -1.85 22.74 2.25
N ARG A 472 -1.84 22.34 0.96
CA ARG A 472 -2.27 20.99 0.54
C ARG A 472 -1.12 19.97 0.54
N PHE A 473 -1.46 18.70 0.69
CA PHE A 473 -0.51 17.60 0.56
C PHE A 473 -0.08 17.42 -0.90
N GLY A 474 1.22 17.52 -1.19
CA GLY A 474 1.74 17.35 -2.54
C GLY A 474 2.44 16.01 -2.78
N LYS A 475 3.34 15.62 -1.88
CA LYS A 475 4.14 14.39 -2.03
C LYS A 475 4.45 13.78 -0.68
N ALA A 476 4.29 12.47 -0.55
CA ALA A 476 4.71 11.70 0.61
C ALA A 476 5.76 10.65 0.17
N ASP A 477 6.94 10.65 0.78
CA ASP A 477 8.07 9.82 0.36
C ASP A 477 8.71 9.12 1.55
N PHE A 478 8.67 7.80 1.56
CA PHE A 478 9.15 6.97 2.66
C PHE A 478 10.03 5.84 2.13
N SER A 479 11.11 5.51 2.85
CA SER A 479 11.69 4.17 2.77
C SER A 479 10.91 3.25 3.71
N PHE A 480 10.95 1.94 3.46
CA PHE A 480 10.32 0.98 4.36
C PHE A 480 11.18 -0.26 4.58
N LYS A 481 11.00 -0.85 5.76
CA LYS A 481 11.51 -2.18 6.12
C LYS A 481 10.34 -3.02 6.63
N VAL A 482 10.23 -4.24 6.14
CA VAL A 482 9.21 -5.18 6.64
C VAL A 482 9.75 -5.87 7.89
N GLU A 483 9.01 -5.82 8.99
CA GLU A 483 9.37 -6.44 10.27
C GLU A 483 8.81 -7.87 10.40
N SER A 484 7.73 -8.18 9.67
CA SER A 484 7.22 -9.55 9.57
C SER A 484 8.29 -10.49 9.01
N GLN A 485 8.45 -11.67 9.61
CA GLN A 485 9.45 -12.65 9.13
C GLN A 485 9.00 -13.37 7.86
N SER A 486 7.73 -13.75 7.81
CA SER A 486 7.12 -14.39 6.65
C SER A 486 5.64 -14.05 6.54
N LEU A 487 5.11 -14.14 5.32
CA LEU A 487 3.70 -13.94 5.00
C LEU A 487 3.23 -15.10 4.13
N GLY A 488 2.02 -15.59 4.38
CA GLY A 488 1.35 -16.52 3.47
C GLY A 488 0.63 -15.74 2.38
N LEU A 489 0.78 -16.10 1.13
CA LEU A 489 0.01 -15.57 0.01
C LEU A 489 -0.86 -16.70 -0.54
N ARG A 490 -2.16 -16.47 -0.66
CA ARG A 490 -3.11 -17.40 -1.29
C ARG A 490 -3.73 -16.73 -2.49
N SER A 491 -3.60 -17.32 -3.67
CA SER A 491 -4.20 -16.79 -4.91
C SER A 491 -4.63 -17.92 -5.83
N SER A 492 -5.86 -17.86 -6.35
CA SER A 492 -6.43 -18.87 -7.27
C SER A 492 -6.24 -20.32 -6.77
N GLY A 493 -6.42 -20.57 -5.47
CA GLY A 493 -6.30 -21.89 -4.84
C GLY A 493 -4.87 -22.31 -4.48
N ARG A 494 -3.84 -21.63 -4.99
CA ARG A 494 -2.43 -21.91 -4.69
C ARG A 494 -1.94 -21.16 -3.47
N THR A 495 -0.93 -21.71 -2.81
CA THR A 495 -0.25 -21.07 -1.68
C THR A 495 1.20 -20.74 -2.01
N ALA A 496 1.66 -19.59 -1.54
CA ALA A 496 3.05 -19.19 -1.58
C ALA A 496 3.46 -18.67 -0.20
N VAL A 497 4.69 -18.95 0.20
CA VAL A 497 5.28 -18.42 1.43
C VAL A 497 6.30 -17.36 1.03
N LEU A 498 6.08 -16.14 1.50
CA LEU A 498 6.93 -14.98 1.26
C LEU A 498 7.83 -14.79 2.48
N ARG A 499 9.15 -14.88 2.33
CA ARG A 499 10.11 -14.55 3.40
C ARG A 499 10.47 -13.08 3.31
N THR A 500 10.05 -12.31 4.31
CA THR A 500 10.08 -10.84 4.27
C THR A 500 11.15 -10.22 5.16
N ALA A 501 11.91 -11.02 5.92
CA ALA A 501 12.88 -10.54 6.91
C ALA A 501 13.99 -9.60 6.34
N ARG A 502 14.31 -9.70 5.05
CA ARG A 502 15.30 -8.85 4.37
C ARG A 502 14.67 -7.78 3.47
N VAL A 503 13.34 -7.67 3.48
CA VAL A 503 12.63 -6.78 2.57
C VAL A 503 12.85 -5.33 2.98
N THR A 504 13.42 -4.59 2.05
CA THR A 504 13.60 -3.14 2.14
C THR A 504 13.08 -2.50 0.87
N GLY A 505 12.63 -1.26 0.97
CA GLY A 505 11.99 -0.61 -0.15
C GLY A 505 11.76 0.88 0.06
N GLY A 506 10.92 1.45 -0.79
CA GLY A 506 10.37 2.76 -0.60
C GLY A 506 9.03 2.92 -1.31
N VAL A 507 8.20 3.77 -0.73
CA VAL A 507 6.92 4.18 -1.27
C VAL A 507 6.96 5.69 -1.49
N THR A 508 6.50 6.11 -2.65
CA THR A 508 6.30 7.51 -2.97
C THR A 508 4.87 7.67 -3.46
N VAL A 509 4.13 8.55 -2.80
CA VAL A 509 2.77 8.93 -3.17
C VAL A 509 2.79 10.40 -3.58
N THR A 510 2.30 10.72 -4.77
CA THR A 510 2.18 12.10 -5.24
C THR A 510 0.70 12.39 -5.43
N ILE A 511 0.21 13.45 -4.77
CA ILE A 511 -1.20 13.84 -4.83
C ILE A 511 -1.30 15.04 -5.79
N PRO A 512 -1.91 14.88 -6.98
CA PRO A 512 -2.12 16.00 -7.90
C PRO A 512 -3.21 16.95 -7.38
N ALA A 513 -3.27 18.17 -7.94
CA ALA A 513 -4.29 19.16 -7.56
C ALA A 513 -5.73 18.70 -7.85
N ALA A 514 -5.92 17.80 -8.83
CA ALA A 514 -7.17 17.13 -9.11
C ALA A 514 -6.88 15.72 -9.66
N GLY A 515 -7.69 14.72 -9.24
CA GLY A 515 -7.56 13.33 -9.67
C GLY A 515 -6.98 12.38 -8.61
N PRO A 516 -6.89 11.07 -8.91
CA PRO A 516 -6.37 10.07 -7.98
C PRO A 516 -4.86 10.23 -7.76
N PRO A 517 -4.32 9.80 -6.61
CA PRO A 517 -2.89 9.91 -6.31
C PRO A 517 -2.05 8.98 -7.19
N ASP A 518 -0.86 9.40 -7.58
CA ASP A 518 0.14 8.53 -8.21
C ASP A 518 0.95 7.80 -7.13
N VAL A 519 1.11 6.49 -7.28
CA VAL A 519 1.82 5.64 -6.32
C VAL A 519 2.98 4.94 -7.02
N ARG A 520 4.17 5.06 -6.44
CA ARG A 520 5.37 4.30 -6.81
C ARG A 520 5.87 3.51 -5.62
N LEU A 521 5.94 2.20 -5.77
CA LEU A 521 6.41 1.25 -4.78
C LEU A 521 7.64 0.55 -5.33
N ASN A 522 8.71 0.51 -4.56
CA ASN A 522 9.90 -0.27 -4.87
C ASN A 522 10.21 -1.16 -3.66
N LEU A 523 10.48 -2.44 -3.89
CA LEU A 523 10.94 -3.37 -2.86
C LEU A 523 12.06 -4.27 -3.39
N SER A 524 12.88 -4.77 -2.48
CA SER A 524 14.00 -5.67 -2.76
C SER A 524 14.28 -6.57 -1.58
N GLY A 525 14.86 -7.75 -1.83
CA GLY A 525 15.28 -8.70 -0.79
C GLY A 525 14.17 -9.64 -0.33
N LEU A 526 13.08 -9.75 -1.09
CA LEU A 526 12.01 -10.72 -0.86
C LEU A 526 12.46 -12.10 -1.36
N ASP A 527 12.17 -13.16 -0.62
CA ASP A 527 12.22 -14.52 -1.18
C ASP A 527 10.80 -15.11 -1.20
N ALA A 528 10.52 -15.96 -2.17
CA ALA A 528 9.23 -16.63 -2.30
C ALA A 528 9.43 -18.12 -2.54
N HIS A 529 8.60 -18.93 -1.91
CA HIS A 529 8.52 -20.38 -2.12
C HIS A 529 7.08 -20.74 -2.48
N VAL A 530 6.88 -21.41 -3.61
CA VAL A 530 5.58 -21.84 -4.13
C VAL A 530 5.57 -23.37 -4.17
N PRO A 531 5.16 -24.06 -3.08
CA PRO A 531 5.26 -25.51 -2.97
C PRO A 531 4.51 -26.24 -4.08
N ASP A 532 3.33 -25.75 -4.46
CA ASP A 532 2.46 -26.38 -5.46
C ASP A 532 3.09 -26.46 -6.86
N LEU A 533 4.17 -25.71 -7.10
CA LEU A 533 4.88 -25.64 -8.37
C LEU A 533 6.36 -26.03 -8.25
N ASP A 534 6.84 -26.43 -7.06
CA ASP A 534 8.27 -26.65 -6.79
C ASP A 534 9.17 -25.47 -7.20
N ILE A 535 8.67 -24.23 -7.06
CA ILE A 535 9.40 -23.01 -7.44
C ILE A 535 9.90 -22.28 -6.19
N GLU A 536 11.18 -21.93 -6.20
CA GLU A 536 11.78 -21.01 -5.22
C GLU A 536 12.39 -19.81 -5.92
N ALA A 537 12.12 -18.61 -5.41
CA ALA A 537 12.71 -17.37 -5.89
C ALA A 537 13.46 -16.67 -4.77
N GLU A 538 14.74 -16.36 -4.99
CA GLU A 538 15.62 -15.68 -4.03
C GLU A 538 15.98 -14.28 -4.52
N GLY A 539 15.96 -13.31 -3.60
CA GLY A 539 16.38 -11.94 -3.86
C GLY A 539 15.49 -11.21 -4.87
N LEU A 540 14.17 -11.41 -4.78
CA LEU A 540 13.16 -10.72 -5.56
C LEU A 540 13.22 -9.21 -5.30
N SER A 541 13.17 -8.44 -6.39
CA SER A 541 12.86 -7.03 -6.41
C SER A 541 11.60 -6.78 -7.23
N LEU A 542 10.80 -5.80 -6.82
CA LEU A 542 9.59 -5.39 -7.50
C LEU A 542 9.50 -3.86 -7.47
N THR A 543 9.20 -3.27 -8.62
CA THR A 543 8.80 -1.89 -8.78
C THR A 543 7.37 -1.90 -9.32
N ALA A 544 6.45 -1.23 -8.63
CA ALA A 544 5.07 -1.05 -9.06
C ALA A 544 4.75 0.44 -9.16
N THR A 545 4.21 0.89 -10.30
CA THR A 545 3.76 2.26 -10.51
C THR A 545 2.33 2.28 -11.05
N GLY A 546 1.45 3.06 -10.43
CA GLY A 546 0.06 3.15 -10.86
C GLY A 546 -0.68 4.30 -10.19
N GLN A 547 -1.89 4.56 -10.66
CA GLN A 547 -2.80 5.51 -10.01
C GLN A 547 -3.54 4.80 -8.88
N GLY A 548 -3.72 5.46 -7.73
CA GLY A 548 -4.41 4.94 -6.55
C GLY A 548 -5.93 4.88 -6.70
N ALA A 549 -6.45 4.55 -7.89
CA ALA A 549 -7.88 4.37 -8.14
C ALA A 549 -8.24 2.87 -8.15
N PRO A 550 -9.47 2.48 -7.73
CA PRO A 550 -9.88 1.07 -7.63
C PRO A 550 -9.74 0.25 -8.92
N ASN A 551 -9.81 0.90 -10.09
CA ASN A 551 -9.73 0.28 -11.41
C ASN A 551 -8.45 0.67 -12.18
N ALA A 552 -7.45 1.22 -11.51
CA ALA A 552 -6.25 1.68 -12.17
C ALA A 552 -5.40 0.53 -12.74
N VAL A 553 -4.67 0.85 -13.80
CA VAL A 553 -3.62 -0.01 -14.35
C VAL A 553 -2.32 0.26 -13.60
N TRP A 554 -1.66 -0.80 -13.19
CA TRP A 554 -0.37 -0.79 -12.53
C TRP A 554 0.69 -1.35 -13.46
N ASN A 555 1.77 -0.62 -13.66
CA ASN A 555 2.96 -1.11 -14.33
C ASN A 555 3.84 -1.80 -13.28
N LEU A 556 4.23 -3.03 -13.57
CA LEU A 556 5.04 -3.86 -12.70
C LEU A 556 6.37 -4.15 -13.38
N GLN A 557 7.46 -4.09 -12.63
CA GLN A 557 8.77 -4.57 -13.05
C GLN A 557 9.34 -5.42 -11.92
N ALA A 558 9.68 -6.67 -12.19
CA ALA A 558 10.20 -7.59 -11.20
C ALA A 558 11.51 -8.21 -11.68
N ALA A 559 12.39 -8.53 -10.74
CA ALA A 559 13.56 -9.33 -11.03
C ALA A 559 13.84 -10.30 -9.88
N ALA A 560 14.35 -11.49 -10.20
CA ALA A 560 14.81 -12.47 -9.23
C ALA A 560 16.28 -12.79 -9.51
N LYS A 561 17.13 -12.79 -8.47
CA LYS A 561 18.54 -13.20 -8.61
C LYS A 561 18.64 -14.68 -8.95
N THR A 562 17.77 -15.48 -8.35
CA THR A 562 17.76 -16.93 -8.54
C THR A 562 16.32 -17.43 -8.48
N LEU A 563 15.92 -18.21 -9.48
CA LEU A 563 14.69 -18.96 -9.59
C LEU A 563 15.09 -20.43 -9.72
N ARG A 564 14.77 -21.23 -8.71
CA ARG A 564 15.06 -22.66 -8.66
C ARG A 564 13.78 -23.45 -8.94
N HIS A 565 13.95 -24.55 -9.65
CA HIS A 565 12.91 -25.53 -9.90
C HIS A 565 13.54 -26.93 -9.88
N THR A 566 12.83 -27.95 -9.42
CA THR A 566 13.37 -29.31 -9.30
C THR A 566 13.80 -29.91 -10.64
N ALA A 567 13.10 -29.56 -11.72
CA ALA A 567 13.35 -30.05 -13.08
C ALA A 567 14.40 -29.25 -13.89
N ALA A 568 14.94 -28.14 -13.36
CA ALA A 568 15.83 -27.27 -14.12
C ALA A 568 16.90 -26.59 -13.27
N ALA A 569 18.05 -26.30 -13.88
CA ALA A 569 19.09 -25.52 -13.20
C ALA A 569 18.63 -24.07 -12.92
N PRO A 570 19.22 -23.37 -11.93
CA PRO A 570 18.69 -22.07 -11.51
C PRO A 570 18.80 -20.97 -12.56
N PHE A 571 17.76 -20.13 -12.66
CA PHE A 571 17.67 -18.99 -13.57
C PHE A 571 17.72 -17.65 -12.83
N ALA A 572 18.31 -16.63 -13.44
CA ALA A 572 17.97 -15.24 -13.13
C ALA A 572 16.73 -14.86 -13.95
N VAL A 573 15.83 -14.07 -13.38
CA VAL A 573 14.58 -13.66 -14.03
C VAL A 573 14.48 -12.15 -14.04
N THR A 574 14.07 -11.59 -15.17
CA THR A 574 13.59 -10.21 -15.26
C THR A 574 12.24 -10.21 -15.94
N ALA A 575 11.30 -9.42 -15.43
CA ALA A 575 9.93 -9.38 -15.91
C ALA A 575 9.40 -7.94 -15.84
N LYS A 576 8.54 -7.59 -16.78
CA LYS A 576 7.71 -6.38 -16.76
C LYS A 576 6.29 -6.76 -17.14
N GLY A 577 5.32 -6.03 -16.65
CA GLY A 577 3.93 -6.37 -16.93
C GLY A 577 2.98 -5.25 -16.55
N HIS A 578 1.72 -5.43 -16.95
CA HIS A 578 0.62 -4.57 -16.56
C HIS A 578 -0.38 -5.38 -15.77
N TRP A 579 -0.89 -4.79 -14.70
CA TRP A 579 -1.91 -5.39 -13.86
C TRP A 579 -3.09 -4.44 -13.70
N SER A 580 -4.30 -4.99 -13.78
CA SER A 580 -5.54 -4.33 -13.44
C SER A 580 -6.47 -5.34 -12.77
N PRO A 581 -7.54 -4.90 -12.07
CA PRO A 581 -8.53 -5.82 -11.52
C PRO A 581 -9.22 -6.72 -12.56
N ARG A 582 -9.13 -6.40 -13.86
CA ARG A 582 -9.80 -7.13 -14.95
C ARG A 582 -8.87 -8.11 -15.67
N LYS A 583 -7.59 -7.76 -15.83
CA LYS A 583 -6.61 -8.49 -16.63
C LYS A 583 -5.20 -8.20 -16.13
N TRP A 584 -4.31 -9.17 -16.26
CA TRP A 584 -2.87 -8.96 -16.17
C TRP A 584 -2.13 -9.56 -17.37
N ASP A 585 -0.99 -8.96 -17.69
CA ASP A 585 -0.02 -9.44 -18.67
C ASP A 585 1.39 -9.24 -18.12
N VAL A 586 2.29 -10.16 -18.44
CA VAL A 586 3.69 -10.13 -18.03
C VAL A 586 4.54 -10.68 -19.17
N GLU A 587 5.69 -10.05 -19.38
CA GLU A 587 6.71 -10.52 -20.30
C GLU A 587 8.09 -10.38 -19.64
N GLY A 588 9.02 -11.24 -20.00
CA GLY A 588 10.31 -11.26 -19.34
C GLY A 588 11.32 -12.17 -19.99
N THR A 589 12.48 -12.28 -19.33
CA THR A 589 13.58 -13.13 -19.75
C THR A 589 14.08 -13.97 -18.57
N LEU A 590 14.32 -15.24 -18.85
CA LEU A 590 15.01 -16.20 -18.01
C LEU A 590 16.44 -16.32 -18.54
N ARG A 591 17.44 -16.23 -17.66
CA ARG A 591 18.84 -16.42 -18.03
C ARG A 591 19.53 -17.40 -17.09
N GLN A 592 20.12 -18.43 -17.65
CA GLN A 592 20.89 -19.42 -16.88
C GLN A 592 22.38 -19.08 -16.96
N ALA A 593 23.04 -18.91 -15.81
CA ALA A 593 24.43 -18.46 -15.77
C ALA A 593 25.42 -19.50 -16.34
N ARG A 594 25.17 -20.80 -16.11
CA ARG A 594 26.10 -21.88 -16.46
C ARG A 594 26.05 -22.29 -17.95
N SER A 595 24.86 -22.39 -18.51
CA SER A 595 24.66 -22.83 -19.91
C SER A 595 24.62 -21.67 -20.91
N GLY A 596 24.48 -20.43 -20.43
CA GLY A 596 24.19 -19.28 -21.30
C GLY A 596 22.78 -19.30 -21.89
N LEU A 597 21.91 -20.22 -21.45
CA LEU A 597 20.53 -20.30 -21.92
C LEU A 597 19.79 -19.00 -21.62
N ILE A 598 19.13 -18.46 -22.63
CA ILE A 598 18.23 -17.32 -22.52
C ILE A 598 16.88 -17.75 -23.09
N ALA A 599 15.81 -17.56 -22.32
CA ALA A 599 14.45 -17.77 -22.79
C ALA A 599 13.58 -16.56 -22.48
N SER A 600 12.88 -16.03 -23.48
CA SER A 600 11.83 -15.04 -23.26
C SER A 600 10.55 -15.75 -22.86
N PHE A 601 9.77 -15.15 -21.95
CA PHE A 601 8.44 -15.63 -21.63
C PHE A 601 7.43 -14.50 -21.72
N ALA A 602 6.19 -14.84 -22.04
CA ALA A 602 5.05 -13.95 -21.97
C ALA A 602 3.85 -14.72 -21.44
N ALA A 603 3.07 -14.11 -20.54
CA ALA A 603 1.88 -14.71 -19.96
C ALA A 603 0.80 -13.65 -19.73
N ASN A 604 -0.46 -14.04 -19.83
CA ASN A 604 -1.59 -13.17 -19.55
C ASN A 604 -2.77 -13.95 -18.97
N GLU A 605 -3.66 -13.28 -18.24
CA GLU A 605 -4.91 -13.88 -17.74
C GLU A 605 -6.00 -12.81 -17.58
N THR A 606 -7.25 -13.22 -17.83
CA THR A 606 -8.45 -12.43 -17.52
C THR A 606 -9.01 -12.82 -16.14
N ALA A 607 -9.08 -11.88 -15.20
CA ALA A 607 -9.39 -12.15 -13.80
C ALA A 607 -10.78 -12.76 -13.55
N ARG A 608 -11.80 -12.37 -14.36
CA ARG A 608 -13.19 -12.85 -14.21
C ARG A 608 -13.38 -14.29 -14.67
N THR A 609 -12.79 -14.64 -15.81
CA THR A 609 -12.91 -15.98 -16.42
C THR A 609 -11.84 -16.93 -15.92
N LYS A 610 -10.72 -16.40 -15.39
CA LYS A 610 -9.48 -17.12 -15.07
C LYS A 610 -8.83 -17.81 -16.27
N VAL A 611 -9.22 -17.39 -17.49
CA VAL A 611 -8.64 -17.88 -18.73
C VAL A 611 -7.36 -17.09 -19.01
N GLY A 612 -6.28 -17.82 -19.29
CA GLY A 612 -4.98 -17.25 -19.60
C GLY A 612 -4.14 -18.14 -20.51
N SER A 613 -3.04 -17.59 -20.99
CA SER A 613 -2.08 -18.27 -21.86
C SER A 613 -0.67 -17.83 -21.54
N GLY A 614 0.28 -18.74 -21.66
CA GLY A 614 1.69 -18.53 -21.44
C GLY A 614 2.51 -19.12 -22.58
N ARG A 615 3.58 -18.43 -22.96
CA ARG A 615 4.53 -18.87 -23.96
C ARG A 615 5.94 -18.64 -23.44
N VAL A 616 6.83 -19.58 -23.72
CA VAL A 616 8.27 -19.49 -23.47
C VAL A 616 8.99 -19.81 -24.77
N ASP A 617 9.91 -18.94 -25.18
CA ASP A 617 10.74 -19.11 -26.38
C ASP A 617 12.21 -19.03 -26.00
N MET A 618 12.94 -20.11 -26.27
CA MET A 618 14.38 -20.15 -26.07
C MET A 618 15.09 -19.51 -27.26
N VAL A 619 16.05 -18.62 -26.97
CA VAL A 619 17.01 -18.16 -27.98
C VAL A 619 17.83 -19.35 -28.46
N PRO A 620 18.08 -19.52 -29.77
CA PRO A 620 18.87 -20.64 -30.29
C PRO A 620 20.20 -20.81 -29.53
N LEU A 621 20.39 -21.97 -28.92
CA LEU A 621 21.51 -22.28 -28.04
C LEU A 621 22.45 -23.27 -28.72
N ASN A 622 23.72 -22.91 -28.87
CA ASN A 622 24.74 -23.82 -29.35
C ASN A 622 25.24 -24.72 -28.22
N LEU A 623 24.88 -26.00 -28.25
CA LEU A 623 25.24 -26.98 -27.23
C LEU A 623 26.71 -27.42 -27.28
N ALA A 624 27.43 -27.17 -28.40
CA ALA A 624 28.81 -27.64 -28.58
C ALA A 624 29.84 -26.95 -27.65
N GLY A 625 29.52 -25.76 -27.15
CA GLY A 625 30.41 -24.97 -26.28
C GLY A 625 30.04 -24.98 -24.79
N ILE A 626 29.11 -25.86 -24.37
CA ILE A 626 28.61 -25.90 -22.99
C ILE A 626 29.25 -27.07 -22.25
N ASP A 627 29.97 -26.79 -21.16
CA ASP A 627 30.52 -27.82 -20.27
C ASP A 627 29.38 -28.65 -19.63
N GLY A 628 29.31 -29.94 -20.00
CA GLY A 628 28.22 -30.85 -19.63
C GLY A 628 27.10 -30.96 -20.68
N GLY A 629 27.18 -30.24 -21.81
CA GLY A 629 26.24 -30.33 -22.93
C GLY A 629 24.79 -30.08 -22.53
N VAL A 630 23.86 -30.87 -23.07
CA VAL A 630 22.43 -30.77 -22.74
C VAL A 630 22.11 -31.03 -21.26
N HIS A 631 22.97 -31.78 -20.55
CA HIS A 631 22.78 -32.09 -19.12
C HIS A 631 23.02 -30.88 -18.23
N ALA A 632 23.81 -29.91 -18.70
CA ALA A 632 23.96 -28.61 -18.03
C ALA A 632 22.70 -27.73 -18.16
N VAL A 633 21.84 -28.01 -19.14
CA VAL A 633 20.54 -27.35 -19.34
C VAL A 633 19.45 -28.07 -18.54
N THR A 634 19.35 -29.40 -18.66
CA THR A 634 18.44 -30.21 -17.84
C THR A 634 19.05 -31.57 -17.50
N PRO A 635 19.12 -31.93 -16.20
CA PRO A 635 19.62 -33.23 -15.78
C PRO A 635 18.65 -34.37 -16.11
N LEU A 636 17.40 -34.08 -16.45
CA LEU A 636 16.37 -35.09 -16.73
C LEU A 636 16.64 -35.90 -18.01
N LEU A 637 17.47 -35.38 -18.91
CA LEU A 637 17.85 -36.07 -20.14
C LEU A 637 19.01 -37.07 -19.96
N ALA A 638 19.66 -37.09 -18.79
CA ALA A 638 20.79 -37.96 -18.50
C ALA A 638 20.54 -39.47 -18.74
N PRO A 639 19.36 -40.03 -18.43
CA PRO A 639 19.06 -41.44 -18.73
C PRO A 639 18.91 -41.73 -20.23
N PHE A 640 18.62 -40.72 -21.04
CA PHE A 640 18.18 -40.90 -22.43
C PHE A 640 19.28 -40.58 -23.46
N VAL A 641 20.13 -39.60 -23.18
CA VAL A 641 21.10 -39.10 -24.15
C VAL A 641 22.45 -38.86 -23.47
N THR A 642 23.55 -39.30 -24.09
CA THR A 642 24.90 -39.11 -23.52
C THR A 642 25.44 -37.72 -23.84
N SER A 643 25.29 -37.29 -25.10
CA SER A 643 25.62 -35.95 -25.55
C SER A 643 24.68 -35.51 -26.68
N ILE A 644 24.34 -34.22 -26.70
CA ILE A 644 23.67 -33.56 -27.82
C ILE A 644 24.53 -32.37 -28.18
N THR A 645 24.93 -32.29 -29.44
CA THR A 645 25.70 -31.17 -30.00
C THR A 645 24.97 -30.59 -31.20
N GLY A 646 24.98 -29.26 -31.31
CA GLY A 646 24.21 -28.53 -32.33
C GLY A 646 23.45 -27.34 -31.75
N MET A 647 22.73 -26.64 -32.63
CA MET A 647 21.84 -25.53 -32.30
C MET A 647 20.48 -26.09 -31.85
N LEU A 648 20.15 -25.88 -30.58
CA LEU A 648 18.86 -26.23 -29.99
C LEU A 648 17.98 -24.98 -29.93
N GLN A 649 16.74 -25.08 -30.38
CA GLN A 649 15.70 -24.07 -30.17
C GLN A 649 14.45 -24.76 -29.65
N VAL A 650 13.88 -24.25 -28.57
CA VAL A 650 12.68 -24.81 -27.92
C VAL A 650 11.68 -23.70 -27.69
N SER A 651 10.43 -23.98 -27.97
CA SER A 651 9.28 -23.13 -27.63
C SER A 651 8.25 -23.97 -26.89
N ALA A 652 7.64 -23.39 -25.86
CA ALA A 652 6.59 -24.03 -25.09
C ALA A 652 5.40 -23.08 -24.99
N ILE A 653 4.19 -23.62 -25.13
CA ILE A 653 2.94 -22.86 -25.01
C ILE A 653 2.02 -23.64 -24.07
N SER A 654 1.32 -22.94 -23.21
CA SER A 654 0.31 -23.51 -22.33
C SER A 654 -0.84 -22.53 -22.15
N GLU A 655 -2.02 -23.06 -21.91
CA GLU A 655 -3.22 -22.29 -21.60
C GLU A 655 -3.74 -22.73 -20.24
N TRP A 656 -4.53 -21.91 -19.57
CA TRP A 656 -5.16 -22.29 -18.32
C TRP A 656 -6.54 -21.66 -18.17
N ASP A 657 -7.36 -22.30 -17.34
CA ASP A 657 -8.66 -21.80 -16.94
C ASP A 657 -8.92 -22.10 -15.45
N LYS A 658 -10.17 -22.00 -14.99
CA LYS A 658 -10.56 -22.27 -13.59
C LYS A 658 -10.24 -23.69 -13.13
N THR A 659 -10.10 -24.64 -14.04
CA THR A 659 -9.83 -26.06 -13.75
C THR A 659 -8.34 -26.34 -13.55
N GLY A 660 -7.47 -25.43 -13.99
CA GLY A 660 -6.03 -25.56 -13.85
C GLY A 660 -5.27 -25.22 -15.13
N ILE A 661 -3.98 -25.57 -15.14
CA ILE A 661 -3.10 -25.41 -16.29
C ILE A 661 -3.37 -26.56 -17.26
N ARG A 662 -3.72 -26.20 -18.51
CA ARG A 662 -3.78 -27.16 -19.61
C ARG A 662 -2.37 -27.63 -19.92
N PRO A 663 -2.25 -28.87 -20.41
CA PRO A 663 -0.95 -29.47 -20.42
C PRO A 663 -0.07 -28.73 -21.48
N ILE A 664 1.23 -28.57 -21.18
CA ILE A 664 2.19 -27.72 -21.91
C ILE A 664 2.60 -28.34 -23.25
N GLN A 665 2.22 -27.70 -24.36
CA GLN A 665 2.71 -28.08 -25.68
C GLN A 665 4.14 -27.59 -25.88
N VAL A 666 5.08 -28.51 -26.06
CA VAL A 666 6.49 -28.18 -26.34
C VAL A 666 6.80 -28.52 -27.79
N THR A 667 7.42 -27.58 -28.50
CA THR A 667 7.98 -27.78 -29.83
C THR A 667 9.47 -27.46 -29.80
N GLY A 668 10.29 -28.29 -30.40
CA GLY A 668 11.72 -28.01 -30.48
C GLY A 668 12.32 -28.39 -31.82
N SER A 669 13.42 -27.73 -32.14
CA SER A 669 14.27 -28.10 -33.27
C SER A 669 15.72 -28.20 -32.82
N LEU A 670 16.41 -29.22 -33.33
CA LEU A 670 17.84 -29.40 -33.18
C LEU A 670 18.47 -29.42 -34.57
N ARG A 671 19.48 -28.59 -34.81
CA ARG A 671 20.24 -28.56 -36.08
C ARG A 671 21.73 -28.58 -35.80
N GLY A 672 22.45 -29.58 -36.32
CA GLY A 672 23.90 -29.67 -36.17
C GLY A 672 24.39 -31.09 -35.86
N ALA A 673 25.69 -31.26 -35.64
CA ALA A 673 26.32 -32.57 -35.61
C ALA A 673 26.20 -33.26 -34.24
N GLY A 674 25.40 -34.33 -34.17
CA GLY A 674 25.52 -35.45 -33.23
C GLY A 674 24.52 -35.49 -32.06
N ILE A 675 23.59 -36.45 -32.08
CA ILE A 675 23.00 -37.03 -30.85
C ILE A 675 23.74 -38.33 -30.58
N THR A 676 24.33 -38.46 -29.40
CA THR A 676 24.86 -39.73 -28.92
C THR A 676 23.85 -40.31 -27.93
N PRO A 677 23.00 -41.28 -28.33
CA PRO A 677 22.03 -41.89 -27.43
C PRO A 677 22.72 -42.57 -26.24
N ALA A 678 22.02 -42.69 -25.11
CA ALA A 678 22.56 -43.41 -23.95
C ALA A 678 22.82 -44.89 -24.29
N PRO A 679 23.97 -45.49 -23.91
CA PRO A 679 24.27 -46.90 -24.18
C PRO A 679 23.26 -47.89 -23.61
N ALA A 680 22.48 -47.47 -22.61
CA ALA A 680 21.43 -48.26 -21.98
C ALA A 680 20.18 -48.44 -22.86
N LEU A 681 19.96 -47.54 -23.83
CA LEU A 681 18.82 -47.60 -24.76
C LEU A 681 19.15 -48.28 -26.09
N LEU A 682 20.42 -48.58 -26.34
CA LEU A 682 20.87 -49.30 -27.53
C LEU A 682 20.84 -50.82 -27.28
N PRO A 683 20.27 -51.63 -28.19
CA PRO A 683 20.41 -53.08 -28.17
C PRO A 683 21.88 -53.52 -28.06
N PRO A 684 22.21 -54.71 -27.54
CA PRO A 684 23.59 -55.20 -27.47
C PRO A 684 24.35 -55.17 -28.80
N ALA A 685 23.67 -55.49 -29.91
CA ALA A 685 24.25 -55.39 -31.26
C ALA A 685 24.45 -53.93 -31.72
N ALA A 686 23.75 -52.97 -31.10
CA ALA A 686 23.80 -51.55 -31.43
C ALA A 686 24.77 -50.72 -30.58
N LYS A 687 25.44 -51.33 -29.60
CA LYS A 687 26.44 -50.65 -28.77
C LYS A 687 27.71 -50.25 -29.56
N GLY A 688 27.93 -50.81 -30.75
CA GLY A 688 28.98 -50.40 -31.69
C GLY A 688 28.50 -49.54 -32.87
N ILE A 689 27.21 -49.15 -32.92
CA ILE A 689 26.51 -48.74 -34.16
C ILE A 689 26.51 -47.24 -34.46
N VAL A 690 26.86 -46.35 -33.54
CA VAL A 690 26.75 -44.89 -33.80
C VAL A 690 28.13 -44.24 -33.80
N VAL A 691 28.83 -44.34 -34.92
CA VAL A 691 30.08 -43.59 -35.18
C VAL A 691 29.85 -42.67 -36.37
N GLY A 692 29.65 -41.37 -36.09
CA GLY A 692 29.63 -40.31 -37.11
C GLY A 692 28.29 -40.12 -37.82
N LEU A 693 27.36 -39.40 -37.17
CA LEU A 693 26.28 -38.72 -37.88
C LEU A 693 26.82 -37.35 -38.32
N SER A 694 26.91 -37.09 -39.63
CA SER A 694 27.48 -35.83 -40.14
C SER A 694 26.59 -34.62 -39.85
N SER A 695 25.27 -34.80 -39.95
CA SER A 695 24.28 -33.81 -39.53
C SER A 695 22.97 -34.50 -39.18
N LEU A 696 22.35 -34.04 -38.09
CA LEU A 696 21.03 -34.47 -37.67
C LEU A 696 20.15 -33.23 -37.51
N ALA A 697 19.02 -33.22 -38.21
CA ALA A 697 17.96 -32.23 -37.98
C ALA A 697 16.77 -32.95 -37.37
N ALA A 698 16.37 -32.56 -36.16
CA ALA A 698 15.21 -33.12 -35.50
C ALA A 698 14.20 -32.02 -35.21
N GLU A 699 12.93 -32.27 -35.55
CA GLU A 699 11.79 -31.48 -35.11
C GLU A 699 10.90 -32.38 -34.25
N PHE A 700 10.46 -31.89 -33.10
CA PHE A 700 9.65 -32.68 -32.19
C PHE A 700 8.53 -31.86 -31.56
N SER A 701 7.43 -32.53 -31.26
CA SER A 701 6.34 -32.02 -30.44
C SER A 701 6.04 -32.98 -29.30
N LEU A 702 6.01 -32.48 -28.08
CA LEU A 702 5.68 -33.27 -26.89
C LEU A 702 4.23 -32.99 -26.52
N PRO A 703 3.31 -33.98 -26.63
CA PRO A 703 1.96 -33.83 -26.19
C PRO A 703 1.96 -33.83 -24.66
N PRO A 704 0.97 -33.18 -24.07
CA PRO A 704 1.32 -32.62 -22.80
C PRO A 704 0.86 -33.45 -21.59
N ASP A 705 0.00 -34.45 -21.81
CA ASP A 705 -0.37 -35.47 -20.82
C ASP A 705 0.65 -36.62 -20.76
N ASP A 706 1.37 -36.85 -21.86
CA ASP A 706 2.38 -37.90 -21.98
C ASP A 706 3.53 -37.40 -22.87
N PRO A 707 4.53 -36.69 -22.31
CA PRO A 707 5.67 -36.22 -23.08
C PRO A 707 6.44 -37.34 -23.79
N ALA A 708 6.38 -38.58 -23.28
CA ALA A 708 6.99 -39.74 -23.93
C ALA A 708 6.25 -40.12 -25.24
N ALA A 709 4.95 -39.85 -25.32
CA ALA A 709 4.14 -39.97 -26.53
C ALA A 709 4.44 -38.91 -27.61
N GLY A 710 5.49 -38.11 -27.45
CA GLY A 710 5.96 -37.12 -28.43
C GLY A 710 6.00 -37.62 -29.86
N ALA A 711 5.72 -36.77 -30.84
CA ALA A 711 5.95 -37.08 -32.24
C ALA A 711 7.13 -36.26 -32.77
N GLY A 712 7.80 -36.74 -33.81
CA GLY A 712 8.92 -35.99 -34.39
C GLY A 712 9.38 -36.50 -35.73
N VAL A 713 10.17 -35.68 -36.42
CA VAL A 713 10.82 -36.03 -37.67
C VAL A 713 12.32 -35.86 -37.49
N VAL A 714 13.06 -36.92 -37.82
CA VAL A 714 14.52 -36.95 -37.79
C VAL A 714 15.02 -37.06 -39.22
N ALA A 715 15.75 -36.05 -39.69
CA ALA A 715 16.48 -36.11 -40.94
C ALA A 715 17.94 -36.49 -40.67
N VAL A 716 18.40 -37.54 -41.34
CA VAL A 716 19.76 -38.04 -41.27
C VAL A 716 20.43 -37.80 -42.62
N THR A 717 21.66 -37.29 -42.59
CA THR A 717 22.51 -37.17 -43.79
C THR A 717 23.87 -37.78 -43.50
N GLY A 718 24.33 -38.70 -44.35
CA GLY A 718 25.66 -39.29 -44.27
C GLY A 718 25.92 -40.14 -43.02
N GLY A 719 24.91 -40.86 -42.52
CA GLY A 719 25.06 -41.76 -41.37
C GLY A 719 25.77 -43.06 -41.74
N ASN A 720 26.50 -43.66 -40.79
CA ASN A 720 27.14 -44.96 -40.97
C ASN A 720 26.61 -45.97 -39.96
N LEU A 721 26.42 -47.21 -40.37
CA LEU A 721 25.84 -48.30 -39.58
C LEU A 721 26.63 -49.59 -39.79
N GLN A 722 26.97 -50.29 -38.72
CA GLN A 722 27.63 -51.60 -38.79
C GLN A 722 26.74 -52.70 -38.18
N LEU A 723 26.39 -53.71 -38.97
CA LEU A 723 25.57 -54.85 -38.55
C LEU A 723 26.35 -56.14 -38.78
N GLY A 724 26.95 -56.69 -37.73
CA GLY A 724 27.84 -57.85 -37.83
C GLY A 724 29.04 -57.55 -38.74
N LEU A 725 29.20 -58.33 -39.81
CA LEU A 725 30.24 -58.14 -40.83
C LEU A 725 29.84 -57.17 -41.95
N ALA A 726 28.59 -56.72 -41.99
CA ALA A 726 28.10 -55.78 -43.01
C ALA A 726 28.18 -54.33 -42.50
N GLN A 727 28.59 -53.39 -43.35
CA GLN A 727 28.66 -51.97 -43.04
C GLN A 727 27.89 -51.17 -44.10
N ALA A 728 26.89 -50.39 -43.67
CA ALA A 728 26.20 -49.41 -44.47
C ALA A 728 26.83 -48.03 -44.25
N ILE A 729 27.15 -47.34 -45.34
CA ILE A 729 27.83 -46.03 -45.36
C ILE A 729 26.94 -45.05 -46.13
N GLY A 730 26.88 -43.80 -45.67
CA GLY A 730 26.19 -42.72 -46.37
C GLY A 730 24.66 -42.74 -46.25
N ILE A 731 24.12 -43.24 -45.13
CA ILE A 731 22.68 -43.34 -44.88
C ILE A 731 22.06 -41.94 -44.88
N THR A 732 21.06 -41.74 -45.73
CA THR A 732 20.35 -40.46 -45.88
C THR A 732 18.85 -40.71 -45.98
N GLY A 733 18.07 -39.95 -45.21
CA GLY A 733 16.60 -40.03 -45.26
C GLY A 733 15.91 -39.27 -44.13
N ARG A 734 14.57 -39.28 -44.17
CA ARG A 734 13.72 -38.65 -43.15
C ARG A 734 12.90 -39.75 -42.47
N VAL A 735 12.99 -39.82 -41.15
CA VAL A 735 12.28 -40.78 -40.31
C VAL A 735 11.24 -40.02 -39.50
N ALA A 736 9.97 -40.25 -39.78
CA ALA A 736 8.86 -39.76 -38.98
C ALA A 736 8.55 -40.75 -37.85
N LEU A 737 8.38 -40.24 -36.63
CA LEU A 737 8.01 -40.99 -35.45
C LEU A 737 6.66 -40.46 -34.96
N ASP A 738 5.66 -41.34 -34.90
CA ASP A 738 4.36 -41.07 -34.25
C ASP A 738 4.51 -41.05 -32.72
N ARG A 739 5.56 -41.72 -32.22
CA ARG A 739 5.95 -41.75 -30.81
C ARG A 739 7.47 -41.69 -30.67
N LEU A 740 7.99 -40.83 -29.80
CA LEU A 740 9.42 -40.69 -29.49
C LEU A 740 9.87 -41.76 -28.51
N TRP A 741 9.03 -42.09 -27.51
CA TRP A 741 9.36 -43.11 -26.52
C TRP A 741 8.14 -43.91 -26.00
N PRO A 742 8.13 -45.25 -26.09
CA PRO A 742 9.00 -46.07 -26.93
C PRO A 742 8.87 -45.67 -28.40
N PRO A 743 9.95 -45.64 -29.19
CA PRO A 743 9.93 -45.10 -30.54
C PRO A 743 9.03 -45.95 -31.46
N LEU A 744 8.15 -45.29 -32.20
CA LEU A 744 7.22 -45.91 -33.16
C LEU A 744 7.13 -45.04 -34.41
N SER A 745 7.23 -45.65 -35.60
CA SER A 745 7.02 -44.96 -36.87
C SER A 745 5.78 -45.49 -37.62
N PRO A 746 5.19 -44.69 -38.51
CA PRO A 746 4.34 -45.21 -39.58
C PRO A 746 5.09 -46.25 -40.43
N PRO A 747 4.40 -47.20 -41.05
CA PRO A 747 4.99 -48.11 -42.03
C PRO A 747 5.49 -47.35 -43.28
N GLY A 748 6.39 -47.97 -44.03
CA GLY A 748 6.89 -47.42 -45.30
C GLY A 748 7.93 -46.29 -45.18
N GLN A 749 8.59 -46.11 -44.02
CA GLN A 749 9.72 -45.18 -43.91
C GLN A 749 10.84 -45.62 -44.86
N GLU A 750 11.50 -44.69 -45.55
CA GLU A 750 12.56 -45.02 -46.52
C GLU A 750 13.84 -44.26 -46.19
N VAL A 751 14.97 -44.98 -46.24
CA VAL A 751 16.31 -44.40 -46.22
C VAL A 751 17.12 -44.94 -47.40
N LEU A 752 17.98 -44.07 -47.95
CA LEU A 752 18.95 -44.38 -48.97
C LEU A 752 20.29 -44.70 -48.32
N ILE A 753 21.02 -45.65 -48.87
CA ILE A 753 22.34 -46.09 -48.42
C ILE A 753 23.28 -45.94 -49.61
N GLU A 754 24.29 -45.09 -49.50
CA GLU A 754 25.26 -44.87 -50.57
C GLU A 754 26.02 -46.16 -50.91
N ARG A 755 26.51 -46.87 -49.88
CA ARG A 755 27.31 -48.07 -50.05
C ARG A 755 27.10 -49.08 -48.94
N VAL A 756 27.05 -50.36 -49.28
CA VAL A 756 27.05 -51.50 -48.36
C VAL A 756 28.31 -52.32 -48.59
N ILE A 757 29.15 -52.44 -47.56
CA ILE A 757 30.33 -53.30 -47.53
C ILE A 757 29.93 -54.60 -46.85
N ALA A 758 29.88 -55.70 -47.60
CA ALA A 758 29.60 -57.05 -47.13
C ALA A 758 30.42 -58.04 -47.98
N ALA A 759 30.11 -59.35 -47.90
CA ALA A 759 30.75 -60.36 -48.74
C ALA A 759 30.66 -60.05 -50.26
N LEU A 760 29.59 -59.35 -50.67
CA LEU A 760 29.45 -58.72 -51.98
C LEU A 760 29.22 -57.21 -51.75
N PRO A 761 30.19 -56.33 -52.08
CA PRO A 761 30.00 -54.89 -52.00
C PRO A 761 28.93 -54.41 -52.96
N ALA A 762 28.05 -53.53 -52.50
CA ALA A 762 26.97 -52.98 -53.30
C ALA A 762 26.83 -51.46 -53.10
N ALA A 763 26.34 -50.77 -54.12
CA ALA A 763 25.92 -49.38 -54.05
C ALA A 763 24.39 -49.24 -54.23
N ASP A 764 23.88 -48.03 -54.01
CA ASP A 764 22.48 -47.66 -54.23
C ASP A 764 21.49 -48.51 -53.42
N GLY A 765 21.77 -48.64 -52.12
CA GLY A 765 20.89 -49.37 -51.21
C GLY A 765 19.62 -48.56 -50.90
N ARG A 766 18.48 -49.25 -50.90
CA ARG A 766 17.20 -48.69 -50.43
C ARG A 766 16.63 -49.57 -49.34
N LEU A 767 16.35 -48.96 -48.19
CA LEU A 767 15.77 -49.65 -47.05
C LEU A 767 14.42 -49.03 -46.72
N ARG A 768 13.35 -49.80 -46.93
CA ARG A 768 12.01 -49.50 -46.46
C ARG A 768 11.75 -50.23 -45.15
N PHE A 769 11.37 -49.49 -44.11
CA PHE A 769 11.26 -50.02 -42.75
C PHE A 769 10.14 -49.37 -41.93
N GLN A 770 9.88 -49.96 -40.78
CA GLN A 770 9.05 -49.44 -39.72
C GLN A 770 9.74 -49.66 -38.37
N VAL A 771 9.79 -48.62 -37.53
CA VAL A 771 10.22 -48.73 -36.13
C VAL A 771 9.02 -49.18 -35.30
N LEU A 772 9.17 -50.30 -34.59
CA LEU A 772 8.10 -50.91 -33.77
C LEU A 772 8.34 -50.77 -32.25
N GLY A 773 9.52 -50.29 -31.85
CA GLY A 773 9.89 -50.12 -30.45
C GLY A 773 11.38 -49.82 -30.28
N PRO A 774 11.89 -49.74 -29.04
CA PRO A 774 13.27 -49.33 -28.72
C PRO A 774 14.33 -50.23 -29.36
N SER A 775 14.00 -51.50 -29.56
CA SER A 775 14.89 -52.51 -30.12
C SER A 775 14.25 -53.35 -31.22
N SER A 776 13.12 -52.89 -31.79
CA SER A 776 12.39 -53.62 -32.83
C SER A 776 12.26 -52.82 -34.12
N LEU A 777 12.85 -53.34 -35.20
CA LEU A 777 12.81 -52.76 -36.54
C LEU A 777 12.21 -53.78 -37.50
N LYS A 778 11.12 -53.44 -38.17
CA LYS A 778 10.58 -54.23 -39.27
C LYS A 778 11.13 -53.69 -40.57
N VAL A 779 12.01 -54.45 -41.20
CA VAL A 779 12.47 -54.21 -42.57
C VAL A 779 11.40 -54.76 -43.51
N GLU A 780 10.70 -53.85 -44.17
CA GLU A 780 9.68 -54.20 -45.15
C GLU A 780 10.33 -54.64 -46.46
N ARG A 781 11.38 -53.91 -46.88
CA ARG A 781 12.18 -54.23 -48.06
C ARG A 781 13.57 -53.63 -47.92
N ALA A 782 14.60 -54.44 -48.06
CA ALA A 782 15.98 -54.00 -48.22
C ALA A 782 16.45 -54.39 -49.62
N GLU A 783 16.75 -53.42 -50.47
CA GLU A 783 17.09 -53.63 -51.88
C GLU A 783 18.46 -53.02 -52.21
N LEU A 784 19.23 -53.74 -53.03
CA LEU A 784 20.54 -53.36 -53.55
C LEU A 784 20.53 -53.51 -55.07
N THR A 785 20.99 -52.49 -55.79
CA THR A 785 21.04 -52.51 -57.27
C THR A 785 22.45 -52.40 -57.86
N GLY A 786 23.44 -51.96 -57.07
CA GLY A 786 24.82 -51.75 -57.53
C GLY A 786 25.69 -53.00 -57.74
N ILE A 787 25.08 -54.19 -57.89
CA ILE A 787 25.79 -55.47 -58.08
C ILE A 787 25.65 -56.06 -59.49
N GLY A 788 25.17 -55.29 -60.47
CA GLY A 788 24.89 -55.79 -61.82
C GLY A 788 23.51 -56.44 -61.98
N GLY A 789 22.63 -56.26 -60.99
CA GLY A 789 21.26 -56.78 -60.92
C GLY A 789 20.57 -56.28 -59.65
N ARG A 790 19.39 -56.82 -59.33
CA ARG A 790 18.65 -56.47 -58.10
C ARG A 790 18.71 -57.60 -57.09
N LEU A 791 19.11 -57.29 -55.86
CA LEU A 791 19.06 -58.18 -54.71
C LEU A 791 18.14 -57.56 -53.66
N TRP A 792 17.15 -58.28 -53.16
CA TRP A 792 16.34 -57.77 -52.06
C TRP A 792 15.94 -58.83 -51.04
N ALA A 793 15.67 -58.37 -49.82
CA ALA A 793 15.02 -59.11 -48.76
C ALA A 793 13.76 -58.38 -48.32
N GLU A 794 12.72 -59.10 -47.92
CA GLU A 794 11.46 -58.51 -47.46
C GLU A 794 10.91 -59.24 -46.23
N GLY A 795 10.11 -58.54 -45.43
CA GLY A 795 9.44 -59.12 -44.26
C GLY A 795 10.38 -59.51 -43.10
N VAL A 796 11.54 -58.86 -43.00
CA VAL A 796 12.55 -59.16 -41.97
C VAL A 796 12.25 -58.33 -40.71
N THR A 797 12.08 -58.98 -39.55
CA THR A 797 11.92 -58.27 -38.27
C THR A 797 13.16 -58.47 -37.42
N ILE A 798 13.86 -57.38 -37.14
CA ILE A 798 15.03 -57.33 -36.26
C ILE A 798 14.54 -57.04 -34.85
N ARG A 799 14.93 -57.87 -33.88
CA ARG A 799 14.62 -57.69 -32.45
C ARG A 799 15.91 -57.75 -31.65
N ASP A 800 16.14 -56.76 -30.80
CA ASP A 800 17.35 -56.64 -29.98
C ASP A 800 18.64 -56.67 -30.82
N GLY A 801 18.55 -56.17 -32.06
CA GLY A 801 19.65 -56.18 -33.02
C GLY A 801 19.96 -57.56 -33.63
N VAL A 802 19.13 -58.56 -33.36
CA VAL A 802 19.24 -59.93 -33.89
C VAL A 802 18.35 -60.07 -35.12
N LEU A 803 18.94 -60.53 -36.23
CA LEU A 803 18.22 -60.89 -37.45
C LEU A 803 17.38 -62.16 -37.23
N PRO A 804 16.27 -62.37 -37.96
CA PRO A 804 15.49 -63.59 -37.84
C PRO A 804 16.33 -64.81 -38.24
N GLU A 805 16.05 -65.96 -37.61
CA GLU A 805 16.77 -67.22 -37.86
C GLU A 805 16.75 -67.62 -39.33
N LYS A 806 15.69 -67.28 -40.08
CA LYS A 806 15.54 -67.59 -41.50
C LYS A 806 15.12 -66.34 -42.26
N MET A 807 15.77 -66.10 -43.39
CA MET A 807 15.39 -65.08 -44.37
C MET A 807 15.63 -65.58 -45.79
N VAL A 808 14.98 -64.97 -46.78
CA VAL A 808 15.18 -65.30 -48.19
C VAL A 808 15.68 -64.05 -48.91
N LEU A 809 16.82 -64.16 -49.57
CA LEU A 809 17.30 -63.15 -50.49
C LEU A 809 16.79 -63.47 -51.89
N HIS A 810 16.13 -62.51 -52.52
CA HIS A 810 15.66 -62.61 -53.88
C HIS A 810 16.65 -61.95 -54.83
N VAL A 811 16.99 -62.65 -55.91
CA VAL A 811 17.91 -62.17 -56.93
C VAL A 811 17.17 -62.06 -58.25
N ASP A 812 17.27 -60.91 -58.90
CA ASP A 812 16.72 -60.67 -60.23
C ASP A 812 17.76 -60.01 -61.15
N GLY A 813 17.99 -60.64 -62.29
CA GLY A 813 18.85 -60.12 -63.35
C GLY A 813 20.32 -59.92 -63.00
N LEU A 814 20.89 -60.67 -62.04
CA LEU A 814 22.29 -60.55 -61.62
C LEU A 814 23.25 -60.90 -62.76
N GLY A 815 24.02 -59.92 -63.25
CA GLY A 815 24.99 -60.11 -64.32
C GLY A 815 26.11 -61.09 -63.94
N LEU A 816 26.30 -62.13 -64.75
CA LEU A 816 27.37 -63.10 -64.57
C LEU A 816 28.76 -62.47 -64.71
N GLY A 817 28.91 -61.50 -65.61
CA GLY A 817 30.17 -60.76 -65.79
C GLY A 817 30.51 -59.89 -64.58
N ASP A 818 29.50 -59.22 -64.00
CA ASP A 818 29.67 -58.42 -62.79
C ASP A 818 30.03 -59.30 -61.59
N LEU A 819 29.39 -60.47 -61.46
CA LEU A 819 29.71 -61.45 -60.41
C LEU A 819 31.13 -62.01 -60.56
N ALA A 820 31.55 -62.36 -61.79
CA ALA A 820 32.90 -62.85 -62.06
C ALA A 820 33.98 -61.79 -61.75
N ALA A 821 33.70 -60.53 -62.08
CA ALA A 821 34.58 -59.41 -61.74
C ALA A 821 34.66 -59.16 -60.23
N GLN A 822 33.53 -59.20 -59.52
CA GLN A 822 33.49 -59.03 -58.06
C GLN A 822 34.18 -60.17 -57.30
N LEU A 823 34.07 -61.41 -57.79
CA LEU A 823 34.74 -62.57 -57.23
C LEU A 823 36.23 -62.67 -57.64
N ASN A 824 36.72 -61.75 -58.50
CA ASN A 824 38.08 -61.73 -59.02
C ASN A 824 38.53 -63.07 -59.65
N ILE A 825 37.65 -63.73 -60.41
CA ILE A 825 38.00 -65.00 -61.07
C ILE A 825 38.83 -64.70 -62.32
N LEU A 826 40.16 -64.81 -62.19
CA LEU A 826 41.12 -64.56 -63.27
C LEU A 826 40.88 -65.50 -64.45
N GLY A 827 40.86 -64.94 -65.66
CA GLY A 827 40.66 -65.69 -66.90
C GLY A 827 39.19 -66.05 -67.21
N LEU A 828 38.24 -65.67 -66.36
CA LEU A 828 36.81 -65.89 -66.59
C LEU A 828 36.14 -64.64 -67.18
N LYS A 829 35.61 -64.77 -68.40
CA LYS A 829 34.63 -63.83 -68.97
C LYS A 829 33.28 -64.53 -69.01
N ALA A 830 32.27 -63.89 -68.44
CA ALA A 830 30.92 -64.44 -68.40
C ALA A 830 29.90 -63.40 -68.89
N GLU A 831 28.93 -63.84 -69.69
CA GLU A 831 27.82 -63.02 -70.17
C GLU A 831 26.51 -63.79 -69.93
N GLY A 832 25.49 -63.08 -69.47
CA GLY A 832 24.21 -63.66 -69.06
C GLY A 832 23.77 -63.12 -67.70
N LYS A 833 22.54 -63.43 -67.31
CA LYS A 833 21.94 -62.96 -66.06
C LYS A 833 21.38 -64.13 -65.26
N LEU A 834 21.52 -64.10 -63.95
CA LEU A 834 20.99 -65.09 -63.02
C LEU A 834 19.85 -64.52 -62.17
N SER A 835 18.88 -65.35 -61.83
CA SER A 835 17.76 -64.99 -60.94
C SER A 835 17.28 -66.18 -60.14
N GLY A 836 16.77 -65.92 -58.95
CA GLY A 836 16.29 -66.97 -58.08
C GLY A 836 16.24 -66.53 -56.62
N ARG A 837 16.45 -67.48 -55.72
CA ARG A 837 16.29 -67.27 -54.27
C ARG A 837 17.42 -67.92 -53.51
N ILE A 838 17.90 -67.23 -52.48
CA ILE A 838 18.94 -67.70 -51.58
C ILE A 838 18.36 -67.70 -50.16
N PRO A 839 17.89 -68.86 -49.65
CA PRO A 839 17.50 -69.00 -48.25
C PRO A 839 18.74 -68.93 -47.36
N VAL A 840 18.70 -68.05 -46.37
CA VAL A 840 19.78 -67.79 -45.44
C VAL A 840 19.28 -68.06 -44.02
N ASN A 841 20.01 -68.89 -43.29
CA ASN A 841 19.84 -69.12 -41.87
C ASN A 841 20.89 -68.31 -41.09
N VAL A 842 20.46 -67.55 -40.09
CA VAL A 842 21.35 -66.76 -39.23
C VAL A 842 21.35 -67.36 -37.82
N GLY A 843 22.51 -67.82 -37.36
CA GLY A 843 22.72 -68.39 -36.04
C GLY A 843 22.81 -67.33 -34.94
N LYS A 844 22.65 -67.76 -33.67
CA LYS A 844 22.68 -66.86 -32.48
C LYS A 844 23.98 -66.08 -32.32
N ASN A 845 25.08 -66.59 -32.89
CA ASN A 845 26.41 -65.97 -32.84
C ASN A 845 26.74 -65.17 -34.12
N GLY A 846 25.77 -64.94 -35.00
CA GLY A 846 25.97 -64.25 -36.28
C GLY A 846 26.54 -65.13 -37.40
N GLU A 847 26.62 -66.46 -37.19
CA GLU A 847 26.95 -67.42 -38.24
C GLU A 847 25.89 -67.37 -39.34
N VAL A 848 26.29 -67.32 -40.61
CA VAL A 848 25.37 -67.19 -41.75
C VAL A 848 25.49 -68.46 -42.58
N ALA A 849 24.43 -69.25 -42.66
CA ALA A 849 24.41 -70.49 -43.45
C ALA A 849 23.40 -70.38 -44.60
N ILE A 850 23.83 -70.65 -45.82
CA ILE A 850 22.96 -70.76 -46.99
C ILE A 850 22.41 -72.18 -47.03
N ARG A 851 21.10 -72.34 -47.21
CA ARG A 851 20.43 -73.66 -47.29
C ARG A 851 19.63 -73.76 -48.58
N GLY A 852 20.17 -74.48 -49.57
CA GLY A 852 19.51 -74.69 -50.86
C GLY A 852 19.25 -73.40 -51.66
N GLY A 853 20.23 -72.51 -51.73
CA GLY A 853 20.17 -71.37 -52.65
C GLY A 853 20.12 -71.86 -54.09
N LEU A 854 19.27 -71.27 -54.92
CA LEU A 854 19.06 -71.65 -56.32
C LEU A 854 18.93 -70.40 -57.18
N LEU A 855 19.84 -70.22 -58.13
CA LEU A 855 19.79 -69.20 -59.16
C LEU A 855 19.80 -69.86 -60.55
N THR A 856 19.04 -69.32 -61.48
CA THR A 856 18.87 -69.86 -62.83
C THR A 856 19.09 -68.76 -63.85
N SER A 857 19.64 -69.09 -65.02
CA SER A 857 19.86 -68.12 -66.08
C SER A 857 18.57 -67.60 -66.69
N GLN A 858 18.52 -66.29 -66.91
CA GLN A 858 17.48 -65.63 -67.69
C GLN A 858 17.85 -65.70 -69.19
N GLY A 859 17.64 -66.86 -69.79
CA GLY A 859 17.96 -67.11 -71.20
C GLY A 859 19.40 -67.57 -71.44
N LYS A 860 19.87 -67.37 -72.68
CA LYS A 860 21.18 -67.84 -73.17
C LYS A 860 22.32 -66.93 -72.70
N GLY A 861 23.53 -67.48 -72.64
CA GLY A 861 24.73 -66.70 -72.32
C GLY A 861 26.03 -67.37 -72.76
N LEU A 862 27.15 -66.80 -72.31
CA LEU A 862 28.50 -67.21 -72.65
C LEU A 862 29.33 -67.37 -71.38
N LEU A 863 30.07 -68.47 -71.28
CA LEU A 863 31.12 -68.68 -70.30
C LEU A 863 32.42 -68.96 -71.06
N ALA A 864 33.39 -68.06 -70.96
CA ALA A 864 34.70 -68.18 -71.57
C ALA A 864 35.76 -68.15 -70.46
N PHE A 865 36.29 -69.32 -70.11
CA PHE A 865 37.32 -69.47 -69.09
C PHE A 865 38.64 -69.90 -69.74
N VAL A 866 39.65 -69.05 -69.60
CA VAL A 866 41.02 -69.36 -70.00
C VAL A 866 41.84 -69.47 -68.72
N SER A 867 42.26 -70.70 -68.39
CA SER A 867 43.04 -70.94 -67.17
C SER A 867 44.40 -70.22 -67.25
N PRO A 868 44.76 -69.37 -66.26
CA PRO A 868 46.05 -68.68 -66.24
C PRO A 868 47.26 -69.63 -66.10
N THR A 869 47.03 -70.85 -65.60
CA THR A 869 48.07 -71.82 -65.24
C THR A 869 48.20 -72.96 -66.25
N ARG A 870 47.41 -72.95 -67.33
CA ARG A 870 47.47 -74.00 -68.36
C ARG A 870 48.76 -73.87 -69.18
N VAL A 871 49.57 -74.93 -69.19
CA VAL A 871 50.69 -75.10 -70.11
C VAL A 871 50.19 -75.89 -71.32
N PRO A 872 50.32 -75.40 -72.57
CA PRO A 872 49.86 -76.15 -73.74
C PRO A 872 50.64 -77.46 -73.90
N THR A 873 50.00 -78.61 -73.67
CA THR A 873 50.61 -79.93 -73.94
C THR A 873 50.35 -80.33 -75.39
N ALA A 874 51.41 -80.44 -76.19
CA ALA A 874 51.36 -80.64 -77.65
C ALA A 874 51.07 -82.09 -78.11
N LYS A 875 50.35 -82.92 -77.33
CA LYS A 875 49.97 -84.29 -77.73
C LYS A 875 48.51 -84.61 -77.39
N PRO A 876 47.64 -84.94 -78.38
CA PRO A 876 46.21 -85.20 -78.19
C PRO A 876 45.85 -86.47 -77.40
N ASP A 877 46.78 -87.44 -77.27
CA ASP A 877 46.45 -88.78 -76.78
C ASP A 877 46.55 -88.96 -75.25
N ASP A 878 47.02 -87.94 -74.52
CA ASP A 878 47.10 -87.93 -73.04
C ASP A 878 46.19 -86.84 -72.44
N ALA A 879 45.17 -86.39 -73.18
CA ALA A 879 44.21 -85.40 -72.73
C ALA A 879 43.37 -85.99 -71.58
N GLY A 880 43.77 -85.69 -70.34
CA GLY A 880 43.01 -86.05 -69.17
C GLY A 880 41.60 -85.45 -69.27
N ARG A 881 40.63 -86.07 -68.58
CA ARG A 881 39.23 -85.59 -68.52
C ARG A 881 39.10 -84.09 -68.18
N MET A 882 40.11 -83.51 -67.52
CA MET A 882 40.17 -82.09 -67.17
C MET A 882 40.52 -81.17 -68.36
N ASP A 883 41.45 -81.56 -69.23
CA ASP A 883 41.82 -80.75 -70.41
C ASP A 883 40.62 -80.61 -71.35
N MET A 884 39.85 -81.69 -71.53
CA MET A 884 38.61 -81.65 -72.30
C MET A 884 37.55 -80.72 -71.67
N VAL A 885 37.45 -80.64 -70.34
CA VAL A 885 36.53 -79.71 -69.65
C VAL A 885 37.00 -78.26 -69.83
N LEU A 886 38.30 -78.00 -69.73
CA LEU A 886 38.86 -76.66 -69.94
C LEU A 886 38.68 -76.20 -71.40
N ASP A 887 38.94 -77.08 -72.38
CA ASP A 887 38.69 -76.81 -73.81
C ASP A 887 37.22 -76.46 -74.07
N ILE A 888 36.30 -77.19 -73.43
CA ILE A 888 34.86 -76.89 -73.51
C ILE A 888 34.56 -75.50 -72.94
N LEU A 889 35.20 -75.11 -71.83
CA LEU A 889 34.95 -73.84 -71.15
C LEU A 889 35.55 -72.61 -71.86
N GLU A 890 36.43 -72.76 -72.86
CA GLU A 890 37.03 -71.62 -73.57
C GLU A 890 36.01 -70.73 -74.33
N ASP A 891 34.90 -71.31 -74.79
CA ASP A 891 33.82 -70.62 -75.52
C ASP A 891 32.47 -71.35 -75.35
N LEU A 892 32.09 -71.62 -74.08
CA LEU A 892 30.87 -72.35 -73.76
C LEU A 892 29.65 -71.43 -73.86
N ARG A 893 28.86 -71.60 -74.93
CA ARG A 893 27.56 -70.93 -75.09
C ARG A 893 26.48 -71.77 -74.45
N PHE A 894 25.88 -71.28 -73.37
CA PHE A 894 24.87 -72.02 -72.62
C PHE A 894 23.46 -71.59 -73.01
N ASP A 895 22.57 -72.58 -73.15
CA ASP A 895 21.13 -72.39 -73.32
C ASP A 895 20.42 -72.31 -71.95
N GLY A 896 21.02 -72.91 -70.91
CA GLY A 896 20.58 -72.83 -69.52
C GLY A 896 21.72 -73.03 -68.53
N MET A 897 21.70 -72.28 -67.43
CA MET A 897 22.62 -72.44 -66.30
C MET A 897 21.83 -72.41 -65.00
N THR A 898 22.14 -73.32 -64.09
CA THR A 898 21.62 -73.36 -62.72
C THR A 898 22.78 -73.33 -61.75
N LEU A 899 22.71 -72.46 -60.76
CA LEU A 899 23.67 -72.30 -59.69
C LEU A 899 22.99 -72.65 -58.38
N THR A 900 23.51 -73.65 -57.68
CA THR A 900 23.07 -73.99 -56.33
C THR A 900 24.14 -73.58 -55.32
N LEU A 901 23.71 -73.09 -54.16
CA LEU A 901 24.58 -72.65 -53.06
C LEU A 901 24.11 -73.30 -51.76
N ASP A 902 25.01 -73.97 -51.03
CA ASP A 902 24.75 -74.46 -49.67
C ASP A 902 26.02 -74.35 -48.83
N GLY A 903 25.90 -74.14 -47.52
CA GLY A 903 27.05 -74.12 -46.61
C GLY A 903 27.13 -72.87 -45.73
N ASP A 904 28.22 -72.77 -44.98
CA ASP A 904 28.47 -71.65 -44.07
C ASP A 904 29.15 -70.53 -44.86
N ALA A 905 28.45 -69.41 -45.02
CA ALA A 905 28.92 -68.23 -45.75
C ALA A 905 30.19 -67.61 -45.16
N GLN A 906 30.60 -68.01 -43.95
CA GLN A 906 31.84 -67.55 -43.28
C GLN A 906 32.97 -68.59 -43.29
N LYS A 907 32.69 -69.86 -43.62
CA LYS A 907 33.69 -70.94 -43.66
C LYS A 907 33.79 -71.50 -45.07
N ASP A 908 32.94 -72.48 -45.38
CA ASP A 908 32.93 -73.17 -46.66
C ASP A 908 31.53 -73.09 -47.27
N VAL A 909 31.44 -72.43 -48.42
CA VAL A 909 30.26 -72.45 -49.28
C VAL A 909 30.51 -73.45 -50.41
N GLN A 910 29.60 -74.41 -50.53
CA GLN A 910 29.54 -75.33 -51.65
C GLN A 910 28.67 -74.68 -52.73
N MET A 911 29.28 -74.43 -53.87
CA MET A 911 28.62 -73.88 -55.03
C MET A 911 28.62 -74.92 -56.13
N GLN A 912 27.46 -75.36 -56.60
CA GLN A 912 27.36 -76.28 -57.73
C GLN A 912 26.75 -75.56 -58.91
N VAL A 913 27.52 -75.47 -59.99
CA VAL A 913 27.11 -74.87 -61.26
C VAL A 913 26.75 -76.00 -62.22
N HIS A 914 25.51 -76.04 -62.68
CA HIS A 914 25.02 -76.95 -63.71
C HIS A 914 24.76 -76.16 -64.98
N ILE A 915 25.44 -76.51 -66.08
CA ILE A 915 25.45 -75.75 -67.32
C ILE A 915 25.08 -76.67 -68.48
N GLN A 916 24.07 -76.29 -69.23
CA GLN A 916 23.65 -76.97 -70.46
C GLN A 916 23.92 -76.04 -71.63
N GLY A 917 24.82 -76.46 -72.52
CA GLY A 917 25.31 -75.60 -73.59
C GLY A 917 26.06 -76.35 -74.68
N ARG A 918 26.84 -75.61 -75.46
CA ARG A 918 27.73 -76.15 -76.49
C ARG A 918 28.92 -75.21 -76.68
N ASN A 919 30.09 -75.78 -76.93
CA ASN A 919 31.23 -75.01 -77.42
C ASN A 919 31.36 -75.24 -78.94
N PRO A 920 31.17 -74.21 -79.79
CA PRO A 920 31.24 -74.35 -81.25
C PRO A 920 32.60 -74.84 -81.78
N LYS A 921 33.68 -74.71 -81.00
CA LYS A 921 35.06 -75.01 -81.40
C LYS A 921 35.49 -76.45 -81.09
N ILE A 922 34.70 -77.20 -80.32
CA ILE A 922 35.07 -78.54 -79.82
C ILE A 922 34.03 -79.57 -80.29
N GLN A 923 34.50 -80.72 -80.81
CA GLN A 923 33.67 -81.88 -81.21
C GLN A 923 32.39 -81.52 -82.01
N GLU A 924 32.52 -80.69 -83.05
CA GLU A 924 31.43 -80.26 -83.94
C GLU A 924 30.23 -79.58 -83.22
N GLY A 925 30.45 -78.95 -82.06
CA GLY A 925 29.40 -78.24 -81.34
C GLY A 925 28.41 -79.16 -80.61
N ARG A 926 28.85 -80.37 -80.25
CA ARG A 926 28.06 -81.34 -79.48
C ARG A 926 27.50 -80.70 -78.18
N PRO A 927 26.23 -80.96 -77.83
CA PRO A 927 25.68 -80.52 -76.55
C PRO A 927 26.51 -81.04 -75.39
N VAL A 928 26.82 -80.15 -74.47
CA VAL A 928 27.52 -80.43 -73.21
C VAL A 928 26.56 -80.17 -72.07
N ASP A 929 26.45 -81.16 -71.18
CA ASP A 929 25.86 -81.02 -69.86
C ASP A 929 27.00 -81.14 -68.84
N LEU A 930 27.37 -80.01 -68.24
CA LEU A 930 28.51 -79.88 -67.34
C LEU A 930 28.04 -79.51 -65.95
N THR A 931 28.43 -80.28 -64.95
CA THR A 931 28.23 -79.94 -63.54
C THR A 931 29.59 -79.70 -62.88
N VAL A 932 29.81 -78.48 -62.40
CA VAL A 932 31.03 -78.05 -61.70
C VAL A 932 30.69 -77.85 -60.24
N ASN A 933 31.32 -78.64 -59.37
CA ASN A 933 31.25 -78.45 -57.93
C ASN A 933 32.45 -77.62 -57.49
N LEU A 934 32.18 -76.44 -56.97
CA LEU A 934 33.16 -75.53 -56.41
C LEU A 934 33.02 -75.59 -54.88
N THR A 935 34.06 -76.07 -54.21
CA THR A 935 34.14 -76.12 -52.75
C THR A 935 35.35 -75.32 -52.30
N GLY A 936 35.15 -74.35 -51.41
CA GLY A 936 36.25 -73.76 -50.65
C GLY A 936 35.99 -72.37 -50.09
N ASN A 937 36.94 -71.95 -49.26
CA ASN A 937 37.17 -70.56 -48.88
C ASN A 937 37.79 -69.82 -50.08
N ILE A 938 36.94 -69.32 -50.99
CA ILE A 938 37.34 -68.67 -52.26
C ILE A 938 38.35 -67.52 -52.01
N GLY A 939 38.34 -66.89 -50.83
CA GLY A 939 39.31 -65.86 -50.45
C GLY A 939 40.74 -66.36 -50.22
N GLN A 940 40.92 -67.62 -49.78
CA GLN A 940 42.25 -68.18 -49.54
C GLN A 940 42.86 -68.86 -50.77
N ALA A 941 42.05 -69.41 -51.68
CA ALA A 941 42.55 -69.96 -52.95
C ALA A 941 43.16 -68.86 -53.84
N ILE A 942 42.57 -67.66 -53.84
CA ILE A 942 43.07 -66.50 -54.60
C ILE A 942 44.31 -65.87 -53.93
N GLN A 943 44.45 -65.95 -52.60
CA GLN A 943 45.66 -65.51 -51.90
C GLN A 943 46.83 -66.51 -51.98
N ALA A 944 46.56 -67.81 -52.09
CA ALA A 944 47.58 -68.83 -52.26
C ALA A 944 48.27 -68.71 -53.64
N GLU A 945 47.54 -68.32 -54.68
CA GLU A 945 48.10 -68.11 -56.03
C GLU A 945 48.93 -66.80 -56.14
N LEU A 946 48.60 -65.77 -55.35
CA LEU A 946 49.32 -64.49 -55.33
C LEU A 946 50.63 -64.52 -54.53
N ARG A 947 50.92 -65.60 -53.79
CA ARG A 947 52.19 -65.77 -53.04
C ARG A 947 53.31 -66.45 -53.84
N ASN A 948 53.06 -66.90 -55.08
CA ASN A 948 54.05 -67.60 -55.91
C ASN A 948 54.70 -66.76 -57.02
N PHE A 949 54.53 -65.43 -57.02
CA PHE A 949 55.39 -64.54 -57.80
C PHE A 949 56.55 -64.02 -56.92
N ASP A 950 57.65 -64.79 -56.91
CA ASP A 950 58.97 -64.30 -56.52
C ASP A 950 59.49 -63.36 -57.62
N ILE A 951 59.51 -62.06 -57.34
CA ILE A 951 60.20 -61.07 -58.16
C ILE A 951 61.66 -61.07 -57.72
N LYS A 952 62.52 -61.70 -58.52
CA LYS A 952 63.98 -61.46 -58.50
C LYS A 952 64.40 -60.54 -59.65
N GLY A 953 64.78 -59.32 -59.28
CA GLY A 953 65.97 -58.67 -59.83
C GLY A 953 65.81 -57.33 -60.58
N LEU A 954 66.34 -56.27 -59.93
CA LEU A 954 67.04 -55.08 -60.47
C LEU A 954 66.14 -53.97 -61.07
N THR A 955 66.27 -52.67 -60.80
CA THR A 955 67.22 -51.73 -60.14
C THR A 955 66.47 -50.39 -60.12
N GLY A 956 66.63 -49.38 -59.27
CA GLY A 956 67.60 -49.00 -58.25
C GLY A 956 67.36 -47.50 -57.94
N GLY A 957 67.96 -46.99 -56.86
CA GLY A 957 68.32 -45.58 -56.76
C GLY A 957 67.32 -44.60 -56.16
N GLY A 958 67.46 -44.36 -54.85
CA GLY A 958 67.78 -43.01 -54.35
C GLY A 958 66.63 -42.09 -53.94
N GLY A 959 66.67 -41.70 -52.66
CA GLY A 959 66.55 -40.28 -52.30
C GLY A 959 65.36 -39.87 -51.44
N GLY A 960 65.58 -39.91 -50.11
CA GLY A 960 65.47 -38.69 -49.30
C GLY A 960 64.11 -38.27 -48.74
N GLY A 961 63.95 -38.50 -47.43
CA GLY A 961 63.86 -37.38 -46.50
C GLY A 961 62.49 -36.94 -45.99
N LYS A 962 62.27 -37.31 -44.72
CA LYS A 962 61.34 -36.79 -43.70
C LYS A 962 59.88 -37.22 -43.75
#